data_AF-A0A952WXN7-F1
#
_entry.id   AF-A0A952WXN7-F1
#
_cell.length_a   1.000
_cell.length_b   1.000
_cell.length_c   1.000
_cell.angle_alpha   90.00
_cell.angle_beta   90.00
_cell.angle_gamma   90.00
#
_symmetry.space_group_name_H-M   'P 1'
#
loop_
_entity.id
_entity.type
_entity.pdbx_description
1 polymer ?
#
loop_
_entity_poly.entity_id
_entity_poly.type
_entity_poly.pdbx_seq_one_letter_code
_entity_poly.pdbx_strand_id
1 'polypeptide(L)'
;MPRTPRPPHTPPAAQVGPVAARAVEAEVRGNVLAQPFGSGTVADLALPDSFVRRVADRAIIDSYNERFRVVEDDAARPSAHPRAAATADGVRMIRGVTFGQDADGPDEQRDVPRNFGGRGAGAFGVTLAGRGAAYEARRAQEIVTRRLARDGLPATALEAVRTLGPAAAGQVDLLKAALSGVGVPTDLLAMFELPGADGFPQGDAAAWMAARVRAGDAAMAVRERLGRAVLRAVPSLAGFEPTDDAGSRVPVAARLQVTRGDDWLGEGDGGSIDVARQVAALAPDVPLFIGVQTAHAADLCAHASEWMARRSAGVTIIEEGARLSQWAQDNARPGCIGRGGKRTPAALLPRYASRHDELTAYVPGDTHAAESLSSAGFALARSPLHFQGGNLLVVEDRARRERVLLLGEAEVYRNIALGLTRDQALELFRVEFAAQRCVVVPAASYHLDYEVFVRTDADGRPVAFVASALEGARAVAGSGIAAMERAGVLPAGAAAPDSLDAVWAALGTHFDPAFGFRATVAACFSSGTVVDPGAAGLRVMLEAMDTLAAASGLDERPEVARGLNGHTLAMLAARRRTLDDRIALRSTIAELGWRVVETSAMPAGRRGVSVLNAVNCGPMVLMPFGAGICRSAEGAAAEAVASNGCSVTGVRTAESQRRHGALRCALALHG
;
A
#
# COMPACT_ATOMS: atom_id res chain seq x y z
N MET A 1 27.12 -10.41 -0.14
CA MET A 1 27.72 -11.31 -1.15
C MET A 1 27.29 -10.83 -2.52
N PRO A 2 28.20 -10.66 -3.50
CA PRO A 2 27.80 -10.40 -4.87
C PRO A 2 26.89 -11.54 -5.34
N ARG A 3 25.68 -11.22 -5.79
CA ARG A 3 24.78 -12.21 -6.41
C ARG A 3 25.54 -12.80 -7.60
N THR A 4 25.76 -14.11 -7.60
CA THR A 4 26.20 -14.81 -8.81
C THR A 4 25.24 -14.44 -9.93
N PRO A 5 25.72 -13.91 -11.08
CA PRO A 5 24.85 -13.59 -12.19
C PRO A 5 24.08 -14.86 -12.55
N ARG A 6 22.74 -14.78 -12.54
CA ARG A 6 21.92 -15.88 -13.07
C ARG A 6 22.40 -16.14 -14.50
N PRO A 7 22.66 -17.39 -14.90
CA PRO A 7 23.03 -17.68 -16.27
C PRO A 7 21.98 -17.06 -17.20
N PRO A 8 22.40 -16.46 -18.34
CA PRO A 8 21.48 -15.84 -19.27
C PRO A 8 20.44 -16.89 -19.65
N HIS A 9 19.18 -16.62 -19.31
CA HIS A 9 18.08 -17.45 -19.75
C HIS A 9 18.01 -17.29 -21.27
N THR A 10 18.52 -18.26 -22.02
CA THR A 10 18.26 -18.34 -23.46
C THR A 10 16.74 -18.49 -23.60
N PRO A 11 16.01 -17.48 -24.11
CA PRO A 11 14.57 -17.59 -24.19
C PRO A 11 14.23 -18.73 -25.16
N PRO A 12 13.25 -19.59 -24.86
CA PRO A 12 12.68 -20.46 -25.89
C PRO A 12 12.28 -19.59 -27.10
N ALA A 13 12.39 -20.12 -28.32
CA ALA A 13 12.09 -19.38 -29.55
C ALA A 13 10.79 -18.59 -29.37
N ALA A 14 10.93 -17.26 -29.28
CA ALA A 14 9.86 -16.41 -28.78
C ALA A 14 8.66 -16.53 -29.73
N GLN A 15 7.53 -17.00 -29.21
CA GLN A 15 6.28 -16.85 -29.94
C GLN A 15 6.01 -15.35 -30.12
N VAL A 16 5.73 -14.94 -31.35
CA VAL A 16 5.53 -13.53 -31.74
C VAL A 16 4.04 -13.27 -31.95
N GLY A 17 3.60 -12.05 -31.68
CA GLY A 17 2.23 -11.61 -31.96
C GLY A 17 1.18 -11.89 -30.87
N PRO A 18 -0.11 -11.60 -31.14
CA PRO A 18 -1.17 -11.54 -30.13
C PRO A 18 -1.45 -12.87 -29.40
N VAL A 19 -1.22 -14.01 -30.05
CA VAL A 19 -1.39 -15.33 -29.42
C VAL A 19 -0.41 -15.51 -28.27
N ALA A 20 0.85 -15.09 -28.46
CA ALA A 20 1.87 -15.15 -27.43
C ALA A 20 1.54 -14.22 -26.24
N ALA A 21 1.00 -13.03 -26.51
CA ALA A 21 0.57 -12.11 -25.46
C ALA A 21 -0.52 -12.70 -24.56
N ARG A 22 -1.53 -13.35 -25.16
CA ARG A 22 -2.58 -14.06 -24.41
C ARG A 22 -2.03 -15.24 -23.61
N ALA A 23 -1.02 -15.93 -24.12
CA ALA A 23 -0.35 -17.01 -23.40
C ALA A 23 0.37 -16.48 -22.15
N VAL A 24 1.09 -15.34 -22.26
CA VAL A 24 1.73 -14.66 -21.13
C VAL A 24 0.68 -14.24 -20.08
N GLU A 25 -0.42 -13.64 -20.52
CA GLU A 25 -1.50 -13.23 -19.60
C GLU A 25 -2.12 -14.44 -18.88
N ALA A 26 -2.43 -15.52 -19.59
CA ALA A 26 -2.98 -16.74 -19.02
C ALA A 26 -2.01 -17.41 -18.04
N GLU A 27 -0.71 -17.45 -18.36
CA GLU A 27 0.34 -17.97 -17.48
C GLU A 27 0.42 -17.15 -16.19
N VAL A 28 0.55 -15.82 -16.28
CA VAL A 28 0.66 -14.95 -15.11
C VAL A 28 -0.60 -15.02 -14.25
N ARG A 29 -1.78 -15.00 -14.87
CA ARG A 29 -3.05 -15.16 -14.15
C ARG A 29 -3.14 -16.51 -13.44
N GLY A 30 -2.74 -17.60 -14.12
CA GLY A 30 -2.66 -18.93 -13.52
C GLY A 30 -1.72 -18.95 -12.31
N ASN A 31 -0.56 -18.31 -12.42
CA ASN A 31 0.41 -18.19 -11.33
C ASN A 31 -0.15 -17.40 -10.14
N VAL A 32 -0.87 -16.29 -10.39
CA VAL A 32 -1.54 -15.51 -9.33
C VAL A 32 -2.55 -16.38 -8.57
N LEU A 33 -3.41 -17.11 -9.28
CA LEU A 33 -4.42 -17.98 -8.67
C LEU A 33 -3.82 -19.21 -7.95
N ALA A 34 -2.66 -19.67 -8.40
CA ALA A 34 -1.93 -20.79 -7.81
C ALA A 34 -1.05 -20.39 -6.60
N GLN A 35 -0.91 -19.10 -6.29
CA GLN A 35 -0.13 -18.67 -5.13
C GLN A 35 -0.70 -19.31 -3.84
N PRO A 36 0.12 -20.03 -3.07
CA PRO A 36 -0.35 -20.71 -1.88
C PRO A 36 -0.63 -19.73 -0.74
N PHE A 37 -1.59 -20.08 0.11
CA PHE A 37 -1.75 -19.52 1.45
C PHE A 37 -2.18 -20.63 2.41
N GLY A 38 -1.34 -20.99 3.38
CA GLY A 38 -1.65 -22.12 4.27
C GLY A 38 -1.91 -23.42 3.50
N SER A 39 -3.12 -23.98 3.60
CA SER A 39 -3.54 -25.21 2.90
C SER A 39 -4.38 -25.01 1.63
N GLY A 40 -4.52 -23.76 1.17
CA GLY A 40 -5.27 -23.36 -0.04
C GLY A 40 -4.45 -22.49 -0.98
N THR A 41 -5.08 -21.94 -2.02
CA THR A 41 -4.47 -21.00 -2.98
C THR A 41 -5.37 -19.81 -3.23
N VAL A 42 -4.85 -18.70 -3.78
CA VAL A 42 -5.63 -17.48 -4.10
C VAL A 42 -6.95 -17.78 -4.83
N ALA A 43 -7.05 -18.84 -5.63
CA ALA A 43 -8.31 -19.30 -6.23
C ALA A 43 -9.44 -19.56 -5.21
N ASP A 44 -9.10 -20.06 -4.01
CA ASP A 44 -10.06 -20.32 -2.92
C ASP A 44 -10.64 -19.03 -2.31
N LEU A 45 -10.05 -17.86 -2.60
CA LEU A 45 -10.58 -16.56 -2.17
C LEU A 45 -11.80 -16.09 -2.97
N ALA A 46 -12.10 -16.75 -4.10
CA ALA A 46 -13.19 -16.37 -5.00
C ALA A 46 -13.18 -14.87 -5.39
N LEU A 47 -11.97 -14.33 -5.62
CA LEU A 47 -11.78 -12.94 -6.02
C LEU A 47 -12.43 -12.68 -7.40
N PRO A 48 -13.01 -11.49 -7.64
CA PRO A 48 -13.55 -11.17 -8.95
C PRO A 48 -12.48 -11.19 -10.04
N ASP A 49 -12.85 -11.69 -11.22
CA ASP A 49 -11.98 -11.79 -12.40
C ASP A 49 -11.31 -10.45 -12.76
N SER A 50 -12.06 -9.34 -12.65
CA SER A 50 -11.54 -8.00 -12.93
C SER A 50 -10.44 -7.58 -11.95
N PHE A 51 -10.53 -7.97 -10.68
CA PHE A 51 -9.50 -7.69 -9.67
C PHE A 51 -8.28 -8.57 -9.90
N VAL A 52 -8.47 -9.87 -10.13
CA VAL A 52 -7.37 -10.81 -10.47
C VAL A 52 -6.63 -10.34 -11.72
N ARG A 53 -7.35 -9.85 -12.75
CA ARG A 53 -6.74 -9.23 -13.93
C ARG A 53 -5.82 -8.07 -13.57
N ARG A 54 -6.26 -7.13 -12.71
CA ARG A 54 -5.41 -5.98 -12.31
C ARG A 54 -4.15 -6.40 -11.58
N VAL A 55 -4.23 -7.42 -10.71
CA VAL A 55 -3.07 -8.01 -10.03
C VAL A 55 -2.13 -8.63 -11.07
N ALA A 56 -2.66 -9.39 -12.03
CA ALA A 56 -1.89 -9.98 -13.12
C ALA A 56 -1.24 -8.91 -14.02
N ASP A 57 -1.96 -7.82 -14.34
CA ASP A 57 -1.47 -6.70 -15.16
C ASP A 57 -0.28 -6.02 -14.51
N ARG A 58 -0.33 -5.78 -13.19
CA ARG A 58 0.84 -5.28 -12.43
C ARG A 58 2.01 -6.25 -12.49
N ALA A 59 1.77 -7.55 -12.28
CA ALA A 59 2.82 -8.58 -12.36
C ALA A 59 3.43 -8.68 -13.77
N ILE A 60 2.64 -8.53 -14.83
CA ILE A 60 3.12 -8.49 -16.22
C ILE A 60 4.03 -7.28 -16.43
N ILE A 61 3.60 -6.09 -16.01
CA ILE A 61 4.37 -4.85 -16.15
C ILE A 61 5.68 -4.92 -15.35
N ASP A 62 5.62 -5.34 -14.09
CA ASP A 62 6.80 -5.47 -13.24
C ASP A 62 7.78 -6.51 -13.78
N SER A 63 7.28 -7.70 -14.17
CA SER A 63 8.13 -8.74 -14.76
C SER A 63 8.75 -8.30 -16.08
N TYR A 64 8.01 -7.57 -16.91
CA TYR A 64 8.55 -6.99 -18.15
C TYR A 64 9.67 -5.99 -17.85
N ASN A 65 9.44 -5.09 -16.91
CA ASN A 65 10.40 -4.07 -16.51
C ASN A 65 11.70 -4.67 -15.95
N GLU A 66 11.60 -5.73 -15.14
CA GLU A 66 12.76 -6.45 -14.60
C GLU A 66 13.58 -7.17 -15.68
N ARG A 67 12.93 -7.65 -16.75
CA ARG A 67 13.58 -8.43 -17.82
C ARG A 67 14.09 -7.58 -18.98
N PHE A 68 13.33 -6.58 -19.41
CA PHE A 68 13.53 -5.87 -20.68
C PHE A 68 13.83 -4.37 -20.52
N ARG A 69 13.79 -3.86 -19.29
CA ARG A 69 14.11 -2.46 -18.97
C ARG A 69 15.21 -2.37 -17.92
N VAL A 70 16.21 -3.25 -18.05
CA VAL A 70 17.43 -3.24 -17.23
C VAL A 70 18.29 -2.05 -17.67
N VAL A 71 18.75 -1.27 -16.70
CA VAL A 71 19.66 -0.15 -16.92
C VAL A 71 20.84 -0.38 -16.00
N GLU A 72 22.05 -0.38 -16.54
CA GLU A 72 23.29 -0.47 -15.77
C GLU A 72 23.31 0.65 -14.72
N ASP A 73 23.46 0.30 -13.44
CA ASP A 73 23.51 1.29 -12.36
C ASP A 73 24.91 1.92 -12.29
N ASP A 74 24.93 3.26 -12.22
CA ASP A 74 26.14 4.04 -12.00
C ASP A 74 26.58 3.91 -10.52
N ALA A 75 27.44 2.93 -10.24
CA ALA A 75 28.20 2.74 -9.00
C ALA A 75 27.45 2.27 -7.73
N ALA A 76 28.20 1.57 -6.87
CA ALA A 76 27.73 1.14 -5.55
C ALA A 76 27.45 2.37 -4.66
N ARG A 77 26.30 2.38 -3.96
CA ARG A 77 26.00 3.39 -2.93
C ARG A 77 27.13 3.38 -1.88
N PRO A 78 27.83 4.51 -1.66
CA PRO A 78 28.71 4.59 -0.51
C PRO A 78 27.87 4.50 0.76
N SER A 79 28.25 3.60 1.68
CA SER A 79 27.66 3.56 3.01
C SER A 79 28.11 4.78 3.78
N ALA A 80 27.19 5.58 4.31
CA ALA A 80 27.55 6.63 5.26
C ALA A 80 28.18 5.99 6.52
N HIS A 81 29.24 6.61 7.04
CA HIS A 81 29.85 6.18 8.30
C HIS A 81 29.00 6.67 9.49
N PRO A 82 28.86 5.85 10.55
CA PRO A 82 28.11 6.24 11.75
C PRO A 82 28.69 7.51 12.37
N ARG A 83 27.81 8.38 12.87
CA ARG A 83 28.18 9.64 13.55
C ARG A 83 27.92 9.51 15.04
N ALA A 84 28.96 9.66 15.85
CA ALA A 84 28.79 9.85 17.29
C ALA A 84 28.40 11.32 17.55
N ALA A 85 27.22 11.56 18.12
CA ALA A 85 26.83 12.89 18.60
C ALA A 85 26.13 12.81 19.95
N ALA A 86 26.28 13.87 20.73
CA ALA A 86 25.51 14.07 21.96
C ALA A 86 24.06 14.43 21.60
N THR A 87 23.11 13.92 22.39
CA THR A 87 21.69 14.25 22.28
C THR A 87 21.47 15.72 22.65
N ALA A 88 20.86 16.50 21.74
CA ALA A 88 20.46 17.88 22.03
C ALA A 88 19.16 17.95 22.85
N ASP A 89 18.95 19.08 23.53
CA ASP A 89 17.68 19.40 24.20
C ASP A 89 16.52 19.37 23.18
N GLY A 90 15.42 18.70 23.54
CA GLY A 90 14.22 18.57 22.71
C GLY A 90 14.16 17.31 21.83
N VAL A 91 15.22 16.50 21.78
CA VAL A 91 15.17 15.12 21.26
C VAL A 91 14.99 14.16 22.42
N ARG A 92 13.94 13.34 22.37
CA ARG A 92 13.67 12.29 23.36
C ARG A 92 13.72 10.92 22.70
N MET A 93 14.47 10.00 23.27
CA MET A 93 14.44 8.59 22.87
C MET A 93 13.59 7.80 23.87
N ILE A 94 12.70 6.95 23.36
CA ILE A 94 11.88 6.04 24.15
C ILE A 94 11.96 4.63 23.57
N ARG A 95 11.77 3.62 24.41
CA ARG A 95 11.63 2.24 23.95
C ARG A 95 10.21 1.99 23.45
N GLY A 96 10.11 1.40 22.27
CA GLY A 96 8.87 0.81 21.78
C GLY A 96 8.45 -0.41 22.61
N VAL A 97 7.37 -1.07 22.21
CA VAL A 97 6.93 -2.29 22.86
C VAL A 97 7.91 -3.41 22.51
N THR A 98 8.54 -4.00 23.52
CA THR A 98 9.45 -5.15 23.34
C THR A 98 8.63 -6.43 23.14
N PHE A 99 8.79 -7.07 21.99
CA PHE A 99 8.35 -8.45 21.75
C PHE A 99 9.58 -9.36 21.78
N GLY A 100 9.41 -10.65 22.08
CA GLY A 100 10.48 -11.61 22.39
C GLY A 100 11.70 -11.57 21.44
N GLN A 101 12.84 -12.10 21.91
CA GLN A 101 14.22 -11.86 21.43
C GLN A 101 14.56 -12.13 19.95
N ASP A 102 13.63 -12.53 19.08
CA ASP A 102 13.90 -12.90 17.70
C ASP A 102 13.83 -11.68 16.75
N ALA A 103 14.78 -10.75 16.87
CA ALA A 103 14.91 -9.58 15.99
C ALA A 103 15.19 -9.91 14.50
N ASP A 104 15.39 -11.18 14.15
CA ASP A 104 15.79 -11.69 12.83
C ASP A 104 14.69 -12.47 12.10
N GLY A 105 13.42 -12.26 12.47
CA GLY A 105 12.28 -12.80 11.71
C GLY A 105 12.25 -12.32 10.25
N PRO A 106 11.51 -13.01 9.35
CA PRO A 106 11.38 -12.57 7.97
C PRO A 106 10.69 -11.20 7.89
N ASP A 107 11.09 -10.38 6.90
CA ASP A 107 10.46 -9.07 6.66
C ASP A 107 8.96 -9.21 6.35
N GLU A 108 8.56 -10.32 5.73
CA GLU A 108 7.17 -10.66 5.39
C GLU A 108 6.87 -12.14 5.62
N GLN A 109 5.66 -12.47 6.08
CA GLN A 109 5.15 -13.85 6.21
C GLN A 109 3.82 -13.99 5.46
N ARG A 110 3.76 -14.92 4.49
CA ARG A 110 2.56 -15.17 3.68
C ARG A 110 1.61 -16.21 4.30
N ASP A 111 2.16 -17.17 5.04
CA ASP A 111 1.41 -18.26 5.66
C ASP A 111 0.93 -17.86 7.05
N VAL A 112 -0.15 -17.08 7.08
CA VAL A 112 -0.75 -16.55 8.31
C VAL A 112 -2.18 -17.08 8.43
N PRO A 113 -2.59 -17.62 9.60
CA PRO A 113 -3.97 -18.01 9.85
C PRO A 113 -4.95 -16.87 9.64
N ARG A 114 -6.15 -17.19 9.13
CA ARG A 114 -7.19 -16.20 8.79
C ARG A 114 -7.66 -15.39 10.00
N ASN A 115 -7.63 -15.95 11.20
CA ASN A 115 -8.00 -15.26 12.43
C ASN A 115 -6.87 -14.40 13.01
N PHE A 116 -5.66 -14.47 12.48
CA PHE A 116 -4.53 -13.78 13.08
C PHE A 116 -4.79 -12.28 13.13
N GLY A 117 -4.58 -11.70 14.31
CA GLY A 117 -4.92 -10.31 14.61
C GLY A 117 -3.78 -9.55 15.28
N GLY A 118 -2.53 -9.94 15.06
CA GLY A 118 -1.35 -9.22 15.57
C GLY A 118 -1.11 -9.29 17.08
N ARG A 119 -2.11 -9.61 17.91
CA ARG A 119 -1.97 -9.66 19.39
C ARG A 119 -1.45 -10.99 19.91
N GLY A 120 -0.57 -10.93 20.91
CA GLY A 120 -0.28 -12.05 21.81
C GLY A 120 0.53 -13.21 21.21
N ALA A 121 1.07 -13.06 20.00
CA ALA A 121 2.04 -14.00 19.46
C ALA A 121 3.40 -13.73 20.13
N GLY A 122 3.65 -14.41 21.26
CA GLY A 122 5.03 -14.63 21.69
C GLY A 122 5.77 -15.34 20.56
N ALA A 123 6.87 -14.74 20.09
CA ALA A 123 7.71 -15.17 18.98
C ALA A 123 7.07 -15.08 17.58
N PHE A 124 7.92 -14.70 16.61
CA PHE A 124 7.64 -14.68 15.18
C PHE A 124 7.30 -16.10 14.72
N GLY A 125 6.02 -16.47 14.73
CA GLY A 125 5.65 -17.87 14.55
C GLY A 125 4.15 -18.11 14.65
N VAL A 126 3.36 -17.42 13.84
CA VAL A 126 1.95 -17.76 13.71
C VAL A 126 1.84 -18.99 12.82
N THR A 127 1.94 -20.17 13.42
CA THR A 127 1.86 -21.42 12.67
C THR A 127 0.44 -21.99 12.73
N LEU A 128 -0.06 -22.34 11.55
CA LEU A 128 -1.23 -23.18 11.39
C LEU A 128 -1.02 -24.53 12.07
N ALA A 129 -2.09 -25.27 12.35
CA ALA A 129 -2.03 -26.57 13.01
C ALA A 129 -1.10 -27.51 12.22
N GLY A 130 0.10 -27.74 12.76
CA GLY A 130 1.13 -28.53 12.10
C GLY A 130 0.75 -30.01 11.99
N ARG A 131 1.64 -30.81 11.38
CA ARG A 131 1.43 -32.27 11.26
C ARG A 131 1.19 -32.99 12.60
N GLY A 132 1.60 -32.40 13.73
CA GLY A 132 1.37 -32.93 15.08
C GLY A 132 -0.02 -32.62 15.68
N ALA A 133 -0.82 -31.75 15.07
CA ALA A 133 -2.16 -31.42 15.59
C ALA A 133 -3.17 -32.56 15.38
N ALA A 134 -4.24 -32.59 16.17
CA ALA A 134 -5.34 -33.55 16.01
C ALA A 134 -5.94 -33.53 14.60
N TYR A 135 -6.42 -34.68 14.12
CA TYR A 135 -6.98 -34.80 12.77
C TYR A 135 -8.15 -33.84 12.54
N GLU A 136 -9.02 -33.72 13.53
CA GLU A 136 -10.19 -32.83 13.54
C GLU A 136 -9.78 -31.37 13.41
N ALA A 137 -8.72 -30.95 14.12
CA ALA A 137 -8.21 -29.58 14.05
C ALA A 137 -7.65 -29.26 12.65
N ARG A 138 -6.87 -30.17 12.07
CA ARG A 138 -6.34 -30.01 10.70
C ARG A 138 -7.47 -29.94 9.67
N ARG A 139 -8.45 -30.83 9.78
CA ARG A 139 -9.62 -30.85 8.89
C ARG A 139 -10.48 -29.58 9.04
N ALA A 140 -10.69 -29.10 10.26
CA ALA A 140 -11.40 -27.84 10.50
C ALA A 140 -10.63 -26.65 9.92
N GLN A 141 -9.31 -26.65 10.03
CA GLN A 141 -8.47 -25.61 9.41
C GLN A 141 -8.52 -25.64 7.87
N GLU A 142 -8.53 -26.81 7.24
CA GLU A 142 -8.75 -26.95 5.79
C GLU A 142 -10.11 -26.40 5.36
N ILE A 143 -11.17 -26.69 6.14
CA ILE A 143 -12.51 -26.14 5.95
C ILE A 143 -12.46 -24.61 5.99
N VAL A 144 -11.85 -24.02 7.02
CA VAL A 144 -11.73 -22.56 7.15
C VAL A 144 -10.97 -21.98 5.96
N THR A 145 -9.81 -22.55 5.63
CA THR A 145 -8.92 -22.04 4.57
C THR A 145 -9.63 -22.00 3.21
N ARG A 146 -10.40 -23.03 2.86
CA ARG A 146 -11.02 -23.19 1.53
C ARG A 146 -12.44 -22.63 1.42
N ARG A 147 -13.14 -22.47 2.54
CA ARG A 147 -14.57 -22.13 2.53
C ARG A 147 -14.87 -20.75 3.12
N LEU A 148 -13.98 -20.17 3.91
CA LEU A 148 -14.27 -18.92 4.62
C LEU A 148 -14.70 -17.80 3.68
N ALA A 149 -13.91 -17.50 2.65
CA ALA A 149 -14.20 -16.44 1.69
C ALA A 149 -15.47 -16.69 0.85
N ARG A 150 -15.70 -17.96 0.48
CA ARG A 150 -16.80 -18.37 -0.40
C ARG A 150 -18.13 -18.53 0.31
N ASP A 151 -18.12 -19.19 1.47
CA ASP A 151 -19.32 -19.61 2.19
C ASP A 151 -19.70 -18.62 3.30
N GLY A 152 -18.81 -17.69 3.65
CA GLY A 152 -19.00 -16.69 4.71
C GLY A 152 -18.63 -17.22 6.10
N LEU A 153 -18.44 -16.28 7.04
CA LEU A 153 -17.93 -16.56 8.38
C LEU A 153 -18.87 -17.43 9.23
N PRO A 154 -20.17 -17.12 9.40
CA PRO A 154 -21.05 -17.93 10.25
C PRO A 154 -21.20 -19.38 9.76
N ALA A 155 -21.36 -19.59 8.45
CA ALA A 155 -21.51 -20.92 7.88
C ALA A 155 -20.22 -21.74 8.00
N THR A 156 -19.07 -21.13 7.72
CA THR A 156 -17.76 -21.78 7.88
C THR A 156 -17.48 -22.14 9.34
N ALA A 157 -17.80 -21.25 10.28
CA ALA A 157 -17.65 -21.51 11.70
C ALA A 157 -18.51 -22.70 12.17
N LEU A 158 -19.77 -22.82 11.71
CA LEU A 158 -20.62 -23.98 12.01
C LEU A 158 -19.98 -25.31 11.59
N GLU A 159 -19.44 -25.37 10.37
CA GLU A 159 -18.77 -26.57 9.85
C GLU A 159 -17.50 -26.91 10.64
N ALA A 160 -16.75 -25.88 11.08
CA ALA A 160 -15.61 -26.07 11.98
C ALA A 160 -16.06 -26.62 13.36
N VAL A 161 -17.12 -26.08 13.97
CA VAL A 161 -17.68 -26.60 15.24
C VAL A 161 -18.08 -28.07 15.11
N ARG A 162 -18.76 -28.44 14.01
CA ARG A 162 -19.14 -29.84 13.75
C ARG A 162 -17.94 -30.76 13.61
N THR A 163 -16.89 -30.29 12.95
CA THR A 163 -15.66 -31.06 12.71
C THR A 163 -14.84 -31.24 13.99
N LEU A 164 -14.77 -30.22 14.85
CA LEU A 164 -14.11 -30.29 16.16
C LEU A 164 -14.85 -31.20 17.15
N GLY A 165 -16.14 -31.43 16.92
CA GLY A 165 -16.95 -32.44 17.61
C GLY A 165 -17.54 -32.00 18.96
N PRO A 166 -18.38 -32.87 19.57
CA PRO A 166 -19.15 -32.52 20.77
C PRO A 166 -18.31 -32.22 22.02
N ALA A 167 -17.12 -32.82 22.13
CA ALA A 167 -16.22 -32.63 23.27
C ALA A 167 -15.76 -31.17 23.37
N ALA A 168 -15.32 -30.57 22.26
CA ALA A 168 -14.99 -29.15 22.19
C ALA A 168 -16.23 -28.27 22.42
N ALA A 169 -17.40 -28.70 21.91
CA ALA A 169 -18.65 -27.96 22.07
C ALA A 169 -19.13 -27.85 23.53
N GLY A 170 -18.72 -28.75 24.42
CA GLY A 170 -19.17 -28.79 25.82
C GLY A 170 -18.72 -27.61 26.69
N GLN A 171 -17.66 -26.89 26.29
CA GLN A 171 -17.13 -25.73 27.01
C GLN A 171 -16.93 -24.57 26.03
N VAL A 172 -17.74 -23.52 26.14
CA VAL A 172 -17.79 -22.42 25.15
C VAL A 172 -16.43 -21.73 24.98
N ASP A 173 -15.69 -21.50 26.06
CA ASP A 173 -14.39 -20.82 25.99
C ASP A 173 -13.33 -21.68 25.32
N LEU A 174 -13.30 -23.00 25.61
CA LEU A 174 -12.44 -23.94 24.90
C LEU A 174 -12.82 -24.02 23.42
N LEU A 175 -14.12 -23.98 23.09
CA LEU A 175 -14.57 -23.95 21.70
C LEU A 175 -14.10 -22.67 21.00
N LYS A 176 -14.25 -21.50 21.63
CA LYS A 176 -13.77 -20.23 21.07
C LYS A 176 -12.27 -20.27 20.84
N ALA A 177 -11.50 -20.80 21.79
CA ALA A 177 -10.06 -21.00 21.64
C ALA A 177 -9.73 -21.98 20.50
N ALA A 178 -10.46 -23.10 20.39
CA ALA A 178 -10.26 -24.08 19.32
C ALA A 178 -10.62 -23.53 17.94
N LEU A 179 -11.73 -22.81 17.81
CA LEU A 179 -12.14 -22.12 16.58
C LEU A 179 -11.09 -21.09 16.16
N SER A 180 -10.60 -20.30 17.11
CA SER A 180 -9.49 -19.38 16.88
C SER A 180 -8.24 -20.15 16.42
N GLY A 181 -7.86 -21.23 17.11
CA GLY A 181 -6.69 -22.05 16.76
C GLY A 181 -6.73 -22.67 15.35
N VAL A 182 -7.92 -22.93 14.79
CA VAL A 182 -8.07 -23.43 13.41
C VAL A 182 -8.29 -22.33 12.38
N GLY A 183 -8.18 -21.06 12.77
CA GLY A 183 -8.21 -19.93 11.85
C GLY A 183 -9.54 -19.18 11.75
N VAL A 184 -10.56 -19.48 12.58
CA VAL A 184 -11.84 -18.73 12.54
C VAL A 184 -11.67 -17.35 13.19
N PRO A 185 -11.97 -16.23 12.49
CA PRO A 185 -12.00 -14.89 13.07
C PRO A 185 -13.08 -14.73 14.15
N THR A 186 -12.79 -15.19 15.37
CA THR A 186 -13.77 -15.24 16.47
C THR A 186 -14.18 -13.85 16.99
N ASP A 187 -13.31 -12.86 16.80
CA ASP A 187 -13.57 -11.44 17.02
C ASP A 187 -14.67 -10.89 16.08
N LEU A 188 -14.59 -11.22 14.78
CA LEU A 188 -15.63 -10.86 13.81
C LEU A 188 -16.89 -11.69 14.01
N LEU A 189 -16.75 -12.99 14.33
CA LEU A 189 -17.89 -13.86 14.59
C LEU A 189 -18.71 -13.36 15.79
N ALA A 190 -18.04 -12.79 16.79
CA ALA A 190 -18.69 -12.18 17.94
C ALA A 190 -19.54 -10.96 17.58
N MET A 191 -19.37 -10.34 16.40
CA MET A 191 -20.19 -9.21 15.94
C MET A 191 -21.51 -9.63 15.30
N PHE A 192 -21.73 -10.91 15.04
CA PHE A 192 -22.98 -11.40 14.49
C PHE A 192 -24.03 -11.57 15.59
N GLU A 193 -25.27 -11.26 15.25
CA GLU A 193 -26.45 -11.64 16.00
C GLU A 193 -27.46 -12.32 15.07
N LEU A 194 -28.28 -13.19 15.65
CA LEU A 194 -29.46 -13.73 14.97
C LEU A 194 -30.68 -13.27 15.78
N PRO A 195 -31.48 -12.30 15.28
CA PRO A 195 -32.66 -11.84 16.00
C PRO A 195 -33.75 -12.92 16.13
N GLY A 196 -34.56 -12.83 17.18
CA GLY A 196 -35.74 -13.68 17.39
C GLY A 196 -35.57 -14.75 18.48
N ALA A 197 -36.66 -15.48 18.77
CA ALA A 197 -36.73 -16.42 19.89
C ALA A 197 -35.74 -17.60 19.80
N ASP A 198 -35.44 -18.05 18.58
CA ASP A 198 -34.46 -19.12 18.32
C ASP A 198 -33.06 -18.58 17.98
N GLY A 199 -32.86 -17.29 18.21
CA GLY A 199 -31.69 -16.51 17.84
C GLY A 199 -30.53 -16.57 18.84
N PHE A 200 -29.58 -15.66 18.66
CA PHE A 200 -28.49 -15.40 19.61
C PHE A 200 -28.12 -13.91 19.61
N PRO A 201 -27.81 -13.33 20.77
CA PRO A 201 -27.29 -11.97 20.83
C PRO A 201 -25.84 -11.91 20.34
N GLN A 202 -25.33 -10.69 20.14
CA GLN A 202 -23.93 -10.42 19.84
C GLN A 202 -23.01 -11.09 20.89
N GLY A 203 -21.95 -11.75 20.44
CA GLY A 203 -20.98 -12.48 21.29
C GLY A 203 -21.27 -13.97 21.52
N ASP A 204 -22.50 -14.43 21.23
CA ASP A 204 -22.98 -15.77 21.59
C ASP A 204 -23.07 -16.76 20.41
N ALA A 205 -22.71 -16.34 19.20
CA ALA A 205 -22.79 -17.16 17.98
C ALA A 205 -22.15 -18.55 18.14
N ALA A 206 -20.94 -18.63 18.71
CA ALA A 206 -20.23 -19.89 18.93
C ALA A 206 -20.96 -20.82 19.92
N ALA A 207 -21.50 -20.26 21.01
CA ALA A 207 -22.26 -21.02 22.01
C ALA A 207 -23.56 -21.57 21.42
N TRP A 208 -24.25 -20.74 20.62
CA TRP A 208 -25.46 -21.15 19.91
C TRP A 208 -25.19 -22.27 18.91
N MET A 209 -24.14 -22.15 18.09
CA MET A 209 -23.74 -23.21 17.15
C MET A 209 -23.43 -24.52 17.89
N ALA A 210 -22.68 -24.45 18.99
CA ALA A 210 -22.37 -25.60 19.83
C ALA A 210 -23.62 -26.30 20.35
N ALA A 211 -24.60 -25.53 20.83
CA ALA A 211 -25.88 -26.06 21.31
C ALA A 211 -26.68 -26.77 20.21
N ARG A 212 -26.73 -26.21 18.99
CA ARG A 212 -27.40 -26.84 17.84
C ARG A 212 -26.70 -28.12 17.40
N VAL A 213 -25.37 -28.15 17.39
CA VAL A 213 -24.60 -29.35 17.05
C VAL A 213 -24.81 -30.46 18.08
N ARG A 214 -24.84 -30.14 19.39
CA ARG A 214 -25.16 -31.12 20.44
C ARG A 214 -26.59 -31.64 20.37
N ALA A 215 -27.54 -30.80 19.98
CA ALA A 215 -28.93 -31.19 19.79
C ALA A 215 -29.13 -32.10 18.56
N GLY A 216 -28.10 -32.27 17.71
CA GLY A 216 -28.20 -33.08 16.51
C GLY A 216 -28.96 -32.40 15.37
N ASP A 217 -29.10 -31.07 15.40
CA ASP A 217 -29.77 -30.33 14.33
C ASP A 217 -29.12 -30.60 12.95
N ALA A 218 -29.95 -30.72 11.93
CA ALA A 218 -29.50 -30.90 10.55
C ALA A 218 -28.68 -29.68 10.08
N ALA A 219 -27.49 -29.91 9.52
CA ALA A 219 -26.54 -28.84 9.18
C ALA A 219 -27.14 -27.79 8.24
N MET A 220 -27.91 -28.24 7.24
CA MET A 220 -28.59 -27.38 6.28
C MET A 220 -29.60 -26.44 6.95
N ALA A 221 -30.38 -26.94 7.91
CA ALA A 221 -31.36 -26.12 8.64
C ALA A 221 -30.66 -25.05 9.50
N VAL A 222 -29.58 -25.42 10.19
CA VAL A 222 -28.79 -24.46 10.99
C VAL A 222 -28.12 -23.42 10.07
N ARG A 223 -27.59 -23.83 8.92
CA ARG A 223 -26.99 -22.94 7.92
C ARG A 223 -27.99 -21.94 7.37
N GLU A 224 -29.21 -22.37 7.04
CA GLU A 224 -30.27 -21.48 6.58
C GLU A 224 -30.64 -20.43 7.63
N ARG A 225 -30.72 -20.82 8.91
CA ARG A 225 -30.92 -19.86 10.02
C ARG A 225 -29.77 -18.87 10.12
N LEU A 226 -28.52 -19.33 10.05
CA LEU A 226 -27.34 -18.47 10.08
C LEU A 226 -27.24 -17.52 8.88
N GLY A 227 -27.82 -17.87 7.73
CA GLY A 227 -27.94 -16.98 6.57
C GLY A 227 -28.76 -15.71 6.86
N ARG A 228 -29.53 -15.68 7.95
CA ARG A 228 -30.27 -14.50 8.43
C ARG A 228 -29.54 -13.73 9.54
N ALA A 229 -28.37 -14.19 9.97
CA ALA A 229 -27.59 -13.48 10.97
C ALA A 229 -27.13 -12.13 10.42
N VAL A 230 -27.23 -11.10 11.25
CA VAL A 230 -26.87 -9.72 10.90
C VAL A 230 -25.57 -9.36 11.62
N LEU A 231 -24.67 -8.70 10.91
CA LEU A 231 -23.45 -8.15 11.51
C LEU A 231 -23.76 -6.81 12.17
N ARG A 232 -23.42 -6.68 13.46
CA ARG A 232 -23.51 -5.44 14.25
C ARG A 232 -22.11 -4.88 14.48
N ALA A 233 -21.72 -3.97 13.59
CA ALA A 233 -20.43 -3.29 13.67
C ALA A 233 -20.37 -2.35 14.90
N VAL A 234 -19.24 -2.37 15.59
CA VAL A 234 -18.93 -1.49 16.73
C VAL A 234 -17.53 -0.92 16.51
N PRO A 235 -17.29 0.39 16.73
CA PRO A 235 -15.98 0.96 16.51
C PRO A 235 -14.97 0.40 17.53
N SER A 236 -13.81 0.00 17.04
CA SER A 236 -12.71 -0.54 17.86
C SER A 236 -12.13 0.51 18.81
N LEU A 237 -12.19 1.79 18.43
CA LEU A 237 -11.77 2.92 19.25
C LEU A 237 -12.92 3.93 19.37
N ALA A 238 -13.63 3.91 20.49
CA ALA A 238 -14.72 4.84 20.74
C ALA A 238 -14.24 6.30 20.70
N GLY A 239 -14.93 7.15 19.95
CA GLY A 239 -14.57 8.56 19.78
C GLY A 239 -13.37 8.82 18.87
N PHE A 240 -12.90 7.81 18.14
CA PHE A 240 -11.88 8.01 17.11
C PHE A 240 -12.39 8.87 15.97
N GLU A 241 -11.70 9.97 15.72
CA GLU A 241 -11.88 10.82 14.57
C GLU A 241 -10.69 10.62 13.64
N PRO A 242 -10.82 9.87 12.53
CA PRO A 242 -9.72 9.74 11.58
C PRO A 242 -9.33 11.12 11.02
N THR A 243 -8.05 11.28 10.70
CA THR A 243 -7.55 12.48 10.01
C THR A 243 -8.41 12.73 8.76
N ASP A 244 -8.74 13.98 8.48
CA ASP A 244 -9.37 14.35 7.21
C ASP A 244 -8.28 14.58 6.15
N ASP A 245 -8.23 13.70 5.16
CA ASP A 245 -7.23 13.76 4.09
C ASP A 245 -7.45 14.93 3.14
N ALA A 246 -8.58 15.64 3.21
CA ALA A 246 -8.80 16.89 2.49
C ALA A 246 -8.16 18.11 3.17
N GLY A 247 -7.53 17.92 4.33
CA GLY A 247 -6.67 18.91 4.98
C GLY A 247 -7.40 19.98 5.76
N SER A 248 -8.60 19.68 6.26
CA SER A 248 -9.45 20.71 6.85
C SER A 248 -9.07 21.10 8.29
N ARG A 249 -8.05 20.44 8.85
CA ARG A 249 -7.51 20.65 10.21
C ARG A 249 -5.98 20.72 10.19
N VAL A 250 -5.42 21.40 11.19
CA VAL A 250 -3.97 21.46 11.40
C VAL A 250 -3.51 20.20 12.15
N PRO A 251 -2.42 19.54 11.70
CA PRO A 251 -1.86 18.39 12.40
C PRO A 251 -1.46 18.67 13.86
N VAL A 252 -1.80 17.76 14.75
CA VAL A 252 -1.34 17.75 16.16
C VAL A 252 -0.07 16.93 16.35
N ALA A 253 0.26 16.04 15.41
CA ALA A 253 1.49 15.25 15.40
C ALA A 253 1.81 14.76 13.97
N ALA A 254 3.09 14.50 13.73
CA ALA A 254 3.61 13.84 12.54
C ALA A 254 4.35 12.56 12.92
N ARG A 255 4.12 11.47 12.19
CA ARG A 255 4.77 10.17 12.39
C ARG A 255 5.49 9.71 11.13
N LEU A 256 6.74 9.29 11.27
CA LEU A 256 7.51 8.61 10.23
C LEU A 256 8.10 7.28 10.74
N GLN A 257 8.57 6.47 9.80
CA GLN A 257 9.42 5.31 10.07
C GLN A 257 10.68 5.38 9.22
N VAL A 258 11.80 5.01 9.82
CA VAL A 258 13.11 4.96 9.18
C VAL A 258 13.60 3.52 9.24
N THR A 259 13.86 2.92 8.08
CA THR A 259 14.34 1.53 7.97
C THR A 259 15.73 1.37 8.58
N ARG A 260 16.63 2.34 8.31
CA ARG A 260 17.98 2.42 8.90
C ARG A 260 18.39 3.88 9.07
N GLY A 261 19.05 4.17 10.18
CA GLY A 261 19.59 5.49 10.50
C GLY A 261 20.87 5.86 9.73
N ASP A 262 21.44 4.90 9.00
CA ASP A 262 22.69 5.04 8.23
C ASP A 262 22.51 4.96 6.70
N ASP A 263 21.30 4.63 6.21
CA ASP A 263 20.99 4.46 4.78
C ASP A 263 20.53 5.78 4.15
N TRP A 264 21.46 6.74 4.09
CA TRP A 264 21.20 8.08 3.57
C TRP A 264 22.43 8.68 2.86
N LEU A 265 22.23 9.25 1.66
CA LEU A 265 23.29 9.91 0.88
C LEU A 265 23.51 11.39 1.26
N GLY A 266 22.72 11.92 2.20
CA GLY A 266 22.73 13.33 2.59
C GLY A 266 21.60 14.14 1.96
N GLU A 267 21.57 15.43 2.29
CA GLU A 267 20.50 16.36 1.91
C GLU A 267 20.17 16.29 0.41
N GLY A 268 18.87 16.11 0.12
CA GLY A 268 18.33 16.07 -1.23
C GLY A 268 18.12 14.67 -1.80
N ASP A 269 18.55 13.60 -1.13
CA ASP A 269 18.37 12.23 -1.64
C ASP A 269 16.93 11.74 -1.64
N GLY A 270 16.07 12.35 -0.81
CA GLY A 270 14.67 11.98 -0.66
C GLY A 270 14.43 10.56 -0.12
N GLY A 271 15.37 10.03 0.66
CA GLY A 271 15.21 8.81 1.46
C GLY A 271 14.56 9.12 2.81
N SER A 272 14.33 8.08 3.61
CA SER A 272 13.56 8.21 4.87
C SER A 272 14.10 9.28 5.84
N ILE A 273 15.43 9.41 5.98
CA ILE A 273 16.04 10.43 6.85
C ILE A 273 15.93 11.83 6.25
N ASP A 274 16.15 12.00 4.93
CA ASP A 274 15.99 13.30 4.28
C ASP A 274 14.54 13.77 4.30
N VAL A 275 13.59 12.85 4.13
CA VAL A 275 12.16 13.14 4.28
C VAL A 275 11.87 13.60 5.71
N ALA A 276 12.36 12.89 6.73
CA ALA A 276 12.21 13.30 8.12
C ALA A 276 12.81 14.69 8.40
N ARG A 277 14.01 14.98 7.88
CA ARG A 277 14.66 16.31 7.97
C ARG A 277 13.82 17.41 7.30
N GLN A 278 13.32 17.16 6.09
CA GLN A 278 12.50 18.14 5.37
C GLN A 278 11.18 18.41 6.10
N VAL A 279 10.51 17.36 6.59
CA VAL A 279 9.29 17.51 7.42
C VAL A 279 9.61 18.27 8.71
N ALA A 280 10.75 17.97 9.34
CA ALA A 280 11.22 18.67 10.53
C ALA A 280 11.39 20.18 10.29
N ALA A 281 11.87 20.58 9.11
CA ALA A 281 12.01 21.99 8.73
C ALA A 281 10.69 22.66 8.33
N LEU A 282 9.80 21.93 7.66
CA LEU A 282 8.55 22.46 7.09
C LEU A 282 7.39 22.53 8.10
N ALA A 283 7.44 21.72 9.16
CA ALA A 283 6.46 21.70 10.24
C ALA A 283 7.15 21.84 11.61
N PRO A 284 7.80 22.99 11.92
CA PRO A 284 8.62 23.16 13.11
C PRO A 284 7.84 23.10 14.42
N ASP A 285 6.53 23.38 14.36
CA ASP A 285 5.63 23.46 15.51
C ASP A 285 4.80 22.17 15.71
N VAL A 286 4.93 21.19 14.80
CA VAL A 286 4.24 19.91 14.90
C VAL A 286 5.18 18.89 15.56
N PRO A 287 4.80 18.28 16.70
CA PRO A 287 5.58 17.21 17.32
C PRO A 287 5.87 16.07 16.35
N LEU A 288 7.12 15.61 16.31
CA LEU A 288 7.59 14.60 15.37
C LEU A 288 7.90 13.29 16.09
N PHE A 289 7.35 12.18 15.61
CA PHE A 289 7.57 10.84 16.13
C PHE A 289 8.20 9.97 15.04
N ILE A 290 9.34 9.34 15.33
CA ILE A 290 10.06 8.54 14.34
C ILE A 290 10.40 7.17 14.91
N GLY A 291 9.83 6.12 14.31
CA GLY A 291 10.20 4.73 14.61
C GLY A 291 11.48 4.35 13.87
N VAL A 292 12.41 3.70 14.55
CA VAL A 292 13.65 3.19 13.97
C VAL A 292 14.11 1.93 14.70
N GLN A 293 14.75 1.00 14.00
CA GLN A 293 15.33 -0.18 14.65
C GLN A 293 16.37 0.25 15.69
N THR A 294 16.38 -0.40 16.87
CA THR A 294 17.28 -0.09 18.00
C THR A 294 18.74 0.07 17.58
N ALA A 295 19.24 -0.77 16.68
CA ALA A 295 20.62 -0.72 16.19
C ALA A 295 21.00 0.61 15.51
N HIS A 296 20.01 1.39 15.08
CA HIS A 296 20.20 2.64 14.35
C HIS A 296 19.63 3.87 15.08
N ALA A 297 19.10 3.69 16.29
CA ALA A 297 18.45 4.77 17.03
C ALA A 297 19.42 5.91 17.41
N ALA A 298 20.66 5.57 17.77
CA ALA A 298 21.69 6.54 18.12
C ALA A 298 22.07 7.45 16.93
N ASP A 299 22.29 6.86 15.73
CA ASP A 299 22.59 7.63 14.52
C ASP A 299 21.43 8.57 14.16
N LEU A 300 20.18 8.12 14.28
CA LEU A 300 19.02 8.96 14.03
C LEU A 300 18.88 10.08 15.07
N CYS A 301 19.20 9.83 16.35
CA CYS A 301 19.20 10.87 17.38
C CYS A 301 20.25 11.96 17.08
N ALA A 302 21.41 11.58 16.54
CA ALA A 302 22.43 12.53 16.11
C ALA A 302 21.91 13.45 15.00
N HIS A 303 21.26 12.89 13.98
CA HIS A 303 20.62 13.68 12.92
C HIS A 303 19.49 14.56 13.46
N ALA A 304 18.61 14.02 14.30
CA ALA A 304 17.49 14.77 14.87
C ALA A 304 17.94 15.98 15.72
N SER A 305 19.07 15.84 16.40
CA SER A 305 19.65 16.92 17.22
C SER A 305 20.05 18.13 16.36
N GLU A 306 20.56 17.89 15.14
CA GLU A 306 20.88 18.97 14.18
C GLU A 306 19.62 19.72 13.72
N TRP A 307 18.46 19.04 13.67
CA TRP A 307 17.19 19.64 13.23
C TRP A 307 16.57 20.55 14.28
N MET A 308 16.86 20.30 15.57
CA MET A 308 16.25 21.05 16.69
C MET A 308 16.57 22.54 16.67
N ALA A 309 17.69 22.95 16.06
CA ALA A 309 18.04 24.37 15.90
C ALA A 309 16.98 25.19 15.16
N ARG A 310 16.05 24.54 14.43
CA ARG A 310 15.00 25.19 13.63
C ARG A 310 13.58 24.81 14.06
N ARG A 311 13.42 24.17 15.22
CA ARG A 311 12.12 23.61 15.66
C ARG A 311 11.70 24.14 17.02
N SER A 312 10.40 24.33 17.19
CA SER A 312 9.78 24.66 18.47
C SER A 312 9.18 23.42 19.16
N ALA A 313 8.75 22.43 18.37
CA ALA A 313 8.22 21.17 18.87
C ALA A 313 9.29 20.06 18.87
N GLY A 314 9.28 19.27 19.94
CA GLY A 314 10.24 18.18 20.15
C GLY A 314 10.14 17.05 19.12
N VAL A 315 11.22 16.25 19.07
CA VAL A 315 11.31 15.02 18.29
C VAL A 315 11.37 13.84 19.25
N THR A 316 10.49 12.86 19.09
CA THR A 316 10.54 11.59 19.82
C THR A 316 10.99 10.47 18.89
N ILE A 317 12.12 9.84 19.21
CA ILE A 317 12.60 8.63 18.56
C ILE A 317 12.10 7.42 19.34
N ILE A 318 11.47 6.48 18.63
CA ILE A 318 10.92 5.24 19.19
C ILE A 318 11.81 4.08 18.75
N GLU A 319 12.48 3.45 19.70
CA GLU A 319 13.36 2.31 19.45
C GLU A 319 12.53 1.04 19.24
N GLU A 320 12.65 0.43 18.06
CA GLU A 320 11.95 -0.79 17.70
C GLU A 320 12.91 -1.99 17.68
N GLY A 321 12.47 -3.11 18.28
CA GLY A 321 13.28 -4.34 18.30
C GLY A 321 13.41 -5.04 16.94
N ALA A 322 12.54 -4.72 15.98
CA ALA A 322 12.46 -5.36 14.67
C ALA A 322 12.82 -4.39 13.53
N ARG A 323 13.14 -4.94 12.36
CA ARG A 323 13.34 -4.14 11.13
C ARG A 323 12.03 -3.51 10.69
N LEU A 324 12.09 -2.24 10.29
CA LEU A 324 10.92 -1.46 9.90
C LEU A 324 10.94 -1.17 8.40
N SER A 325 9.77 -1.18 7.77
CA SER A 325 9.65 -0.49 6.48
C SER A 325 9.54 1.03 6.72
N GLN A 326 9.73 1.82 5.66
CA GLN A 326 9.51 3.26 5.71
C GLN A 326 8.01 3.62 5.79
N TRP A 327 7.09 2.69 5.54
CA TRP A 327 5.70 2.98 5.17
C TRP A 327 4.76 3.13 6.38
N ALA A 328 4.94 4.22 7.13
CA ALA A 328 4.19 4.52 8.36
C ALA A 328 2.67 4.63 8.15
N GLN A 329 2.23 5.10 6.97
CA GLN A 329 0.81 5.24 6.65
C GLN A 329 0.10 3.90 6.49
N ASP A 330 0.81 2.84 6.10
CA ASP A 330 0.18 1.55 5.81
C ASP A 330 -0.16 0.73 7.05
N ASN A 331 0.56 0.95 8.14
CA ASN A 331 0.41 0.15 9.36
C ASN A 331 -0.47 0.80 10.43
N ALA A 332 -0.94 2.03 10.22
CA ALA A 332 -1.95 2.67 11.06
C ALA A 332 -2.65 3.81 10.33
N ARG A 333 -3.97 3.92 10.51
CA ARG A 333 -4.70 5.13 10.12
C ARG A 333 -4.51 6.20 11.20
N PRO A 334 -3.97 7.39 10.87
CA PRO A 334 -3.89 8.49 11.83
C PRO A 334 -5.26 9.11 12.12
N GLY A 335 -5.41 9.63 13.32
CA GLY A 335 -6.55 10.44 13.75
C GLY A 335 -6.34 11.02 15.14
N CYS A 336 -7.44 11.35 15.81
CA CYS A 336 -7.42 11.88 17.17
C CYS A 336 -8.62 11.38 17.99
N ILE A 337 -8.56 11.62 19.30
CA ILE A 337 -9.72 11.56 20.20
C ILE A 337 -9.88 12.93 20.84
N GLY A 338 -11.07 13.51 20.72
CA GLY A 338 -11.45 14.75 21.39
C GLY A 338 -12.02 14.49 22.78
N ARG A 339 -11.42 15.05 23.84
CA ARG A 339 -11.98 15.05 25.19
C ARG A 339 -11.74 16.38 25.89
N GLY A 340 -12.83 17.05 26.30
CA GLY A 340 -12.75 18.34 27.02
C GLY A 340 -12.03 19.44 26.24
N GLY A 341 -12.23 19.50 24.91
CA GLY A 341 -11.57 20.48 24.03
C GLY A 341 -10.11 20.14 23.69
N LYS A 342 -9.50 19.16 24.36
CA LYS A 342 -8.16 18.66 24.02
C LYS A 342 -8.25 17.54 22.99
N ARG A 343 -7.37 17.60 21.99
CA ARG A 343 -7.19 16.55 20.99
C ARG A 343 -5.95 15.75 21.32
N THR A 344 -6.13 14.46 21.55
CA THR A 344 -5.01 13.53 21.78
C THR A 344 -4.78 12.76 20.48
N PRO A 345 -3.53 12.64 19.99
CA PRO A 345 -3.25 11.86 18.80
C PRO A 345 -3.66 10.39 19.02
N ALA A 346 -4.28 9.82 18.00
CA ALA A 346 -4.76 8.44 18.02
C ALA A 346 -4.40 7.74 16.72
N ALA A 347 -4.34 6.42 16.75
CA ALA A 347 -4.16 5.62 15.56
C ALA A 347 -5.03 4.36 15.60
N LEU A 348 -5.72 4.09 14.50
CA LEU A 348 -6.43 2.84 14.30
C LEU A 348 -5.52 1.89 13.52
N LEU A 349 -5.14 0.80 14.16
CA LEU A 349 -4.26 -0.21 13.56
C LEU A 349 -5.10 -1.17 12.72
N PRO A 350 -4.63 -1.64 11.55
CA PRO A 350 -5.26 -2.76 10.87
C PRO A 350 -5.13 -4.02 11.72
N ARG A 351 -5.85 -5.08 11.35
CA ARG A 351 -5.76 -6.40 11.99
C ARG A 351 -4.30 -6.86 12.13
N TYR A 352 -3.48 -6.59 11.12
CA TYR A 352 -2.02 -6.51 11.19
C TYR A 352 -1.51 -5.73 9.97
N ALA A 353 -0.30 -5.18 10.04
CA ALA A 353 0.31 -4.50 8.90
C ALA A 353 0.62 -5.51 7.80
N SER A 354 0.27 -5.18 6.56
CA SER A 354 0.37 -6.13 5.45
C SER A 354 0.91 -5.56 4.15
N ARG A 355 1.27 -6.45 3.21
CA ARG A 355 1.69 -6.16 1.82
C ARG A 355 0.91 -7.03 0.83
N HIS A 356 1.03 -6.68 -0.46
CA HIS A 356 0.47 -7.34 -1.67
C HIS A 356 -1.05 -7.35 -1.72
N ASP A 357 -1.68 -7.18 -2.88
CA ASP A 357 -3.13 -6.94 -2.98
C ASP A 357 -3.98 -8.21 -2.80
N GLU A 358 -3.48 -9.33 -3.32
CA GLU A 358 -4.18 -10.61 -3.40
C GLU A 358 -4.02 -11.47 -2.14
N LEU A 359 -2.89 -11.33 -1.45
CA LEU A 359 -2.56 -12.04 -0.23
C LEU A 359 -2.09 -11.04 0.81
N THR A 360 -2.81 -10.93 1.92
CA THR A 360 -2.47 -10.06 3.06
C THR A 360 -1.25 -10.60 3.80
N ALA A 361 -0.07 -10.48 3.20
CA ALA A 361 1.19 -10.96 3.79
C ALA A 361 1.50 -10.12 5.03
N TYR A 362 1.72 -10.77 6.16
CA TYR A 362 2.00 -10.12 7.44
C TYR A 362 3.39 -9.50 7.45
N VAL A 363 3.49 -8.25 7.92
CA VAL A 363 4.74 -7.53 8.15
C VAL A 363 4.92 -7.36 9.66
N PRO A 364 5.74 -8.20 10.31
CA PRO A 364 5.87 -8.19 11.76
C PRO A 364 6.41 -6.87 12.31
N GLY A 365 7.51 -6.37 11.72
CA GLY A 365 8.15 -5.15 12.20
C GLY A 365 7.24 -3.93 12.16
N ASP A 366 6.50 -3.76 11.08
CA ASP A 366 5.53 -2.66 10.94
C ASP A 366 4.31 -2.82 11.85
N THR A 367 3.86 -4.06 12.10
CA THR A 367 2.75 -4.32 13.02
C THR A 367 3.12 -3.94 14.44
N HIS A 368 4.35 -4.26 14.87
CA HIS A 368 4.86 -3.92 16.19
C HIS A 368 5.15 -2.42 16.32
N ALA A 369 5.76 -1.79 15.32
CA ALA A 369 6.04 -0.35 15.34
C ALA A 369 4.78 0.51 15.50
N ALA A 370 3.65 0.04 14.96
CA ALA A 370 2.37 0.71 15.15
C ALA A 370 1.85 0.60 16.60
N GLU A 371 2.12 -0.50 17.31
CA GLU A 371 1.75 -0.68 18.73
C GLU A 371 2.63 0.16 19.67
N SER A 372 3.91 0.35 19.30
CA SER A 372 4.87 1.18 20.01
C SER A 372 4.47 2.66 20.14
N LEU A 373 3.51 3.13 19.34
CA LEU A 373 2.91 4.46 19.49
C LEU A 373 2.24 4.68 20.86
N SER A 374 1.81 3.61 21.53
CA SER A 374 1.24 3.70 22.88
C SER A 374 2.26 4.22 23.89
N SER A 375 3.53 3.82 23.77
CA SER A 375 4.65 4.34 24.57
C SER A 375 4.89 5.83 24.34
N ALA A 376 4.50 6.36 23.17
CA ALA A 376 4.56 7.76 22.83
C ALA A 376 3.31 8.57 23.27
N GLY A 377 2.33 7.92 23.91
CA GLY A 377 1.11 8.55 24.42
C GLY A 377 -0.06 8.60 23.43
N PHE A 378 0.00 7.84 22.33
CA PHE A 378 -1.10 7.74 21.39
C PHE A 378 -2.21 6.84 21.95
N ALA A 379 -3.47 7.21 21.69
CA ALA A 379 -4.58 6.29 21.89
C ALA A 379 -4.65 5.31 20.71
N LEU A 380 -4.62 4.01 20.99
CA LEU A 380 -4.60 2.97 19.97
C LEU A 380 -5.78 2.01 20.13
N ALA A 381 -6.33 1.57 19.01
CA ALA A 381 -7.06 0.32 18.95
C ALA A 381 -6.68 -0.45 17.69
N ARG A 382 -6.95 -1.74 17.71
CA ARG A 382 -6.75 -2.62 16.57
C ARG A 382 -8.10 -2.94 15.97
N SER A 383 -8.27 -2.58 14.71
CA SER A 383 -9.42 -2.94 13.91
C SER A 383 -9.45 -4.44 13.65
N PRO A 384 -10.63 -5.08 13.58
CA PRO A 384 -10.74 -6.45 13.12
C PRO A 384 -10.53 -6.58 11.59
N LEU A 385 -10.48 -5.45 10.87
CA LEU A 385 -10.32 -5.38 9.42
C LEU A 385 -8.86 -5.39 8.98
N HIS A 386 -8.59 -6.02 7.84
CA HIS A 386 -7.37 -5.74 7.09
C HIS A 386 -7.50 -4.43 6.34
N PHE A 387 -6.50 -3.55 6.47
CA PHE A 387 -6.36 -2.42 5.57
C PHE A 387 -4.92 -1.94 5.45
N GLN A 388 -4.62 -1.25 4.36
CA GLN A 388 -3.44 -0.40 4.21
C GLN A 388 -3.90 1.06 4.12
N GLY A 389 -3.31 1.95 4.92
CA GLY A 389 -3.73 3.35 4.95
C GLY A 389 -3.49 4.13 3.65
N GLY A 390 -2.59 3.68 2.76
CA GLY A 390 -2.45 4.24 1.41
C GLY A 390 -3.67 3.99 0.51
N ASN A 391 -4.51 2.99 0.82
CA ASN A 391 -5.74 2.68 0.08
C ASN A 391 -7.00 3.32 0.66
N LEU A 392 -6.85 4.22 1.64
CA LEU A 392 -7.95 4.85 2.36
C LEU A 392 -7.83 6.37 2.28
N LEU A 393 -8.87 7.03 1.76
CA LEU A 393 -9.03 8.49 1.87
C LEU A 393 -10.30 8.81 2.64
N VAL A 394 -10.16 9.41 3.82
CA VAL A 394 -11.27 9.96 4.59
C VAL A 394 -11.39 11.44 4.24
N VAL A 395 -12.54 11.85 3.72
CA VAL A 395 -12.79 13.22 3.25
C VAL A 395 -14.02 13.79 3.92
N GLU A 396 -13.87 14.94 4.59
CA GLU A 396 -15.00 15.73 5.08
C GLU A 396 -15.51 16.68 3.97
N ASP A 397 -16.65 16.35 3.36
CA ASP A 397 -17.42 17.26 2.51
C ASP A 397 -18.24 18.20 3.41
N ARG A 398 -17.65 19.35 3.74
CA ARG A 398 -18.25 20.33 4.66
C ARG A 398 -19.49 21.00 4.06
N ALA A 399 -19.52 21.18 2.75
CA ALA A 399 -20.66 21.73 2.05
C ALA A 399 -21.89 20.81 2.18
N ARG A 400 -21.69 19.48 2.09
CA ARG A 400 -22.76 18.48 2.28
C ARG A 400 -22.90 17.98 3.71
N ARG A 401 -21.98 18.33 4.61
CA ARG A 401 -21.87 17.83 6.00
C ARG A 401 -21.79 16.30 6.04
N GLU A 402 -21.01 15.73 5.14
CA GLU A 402 -20.85 14.29 4.96
C GLU A 402 -19.37 13.92 5.05
N ARG A 403 -19.04 12.82 5.74
CA ARG A 403 -17.71 12.20 5.68
C ARG A 403 -17.79 11.00 4.75
N VAL A 404 -16.98 11.05 3.70
CA VAL A 404 -16.86 9.99 2.70
C VAL A 404 -15.55 9.26 2.92
N LEU A 405 -15.59 7.93 2.94
CA LEU A 405 -14.42 7.08 2.85
C LEU A 405 -14.28 6.58 1.41
N LEU A 406 -13.27 7.06 0.69
CA LEU A 406 -12.83 6.41 -0.54
C LEU A 406 -11.94 5.22 -0.18
N LEU A 407 -12.25 4.07 -0.78
CA LEU A 407 -11.67 2.79 -0.46
C LEU A 407 -11.17 2.13 -1.75
N GLY A 408 -9.87 1.79 -1.82
CA GLY A 408 -9.37 0.91 -2.87
C GLY A 408 -10.05 -0.47 -2.79
N GLU A 409 -10.50 -1.03 -3.91
CA GLU A 409 -11.24 -2.30 -3.92
C GLU A 409 -10.49 -3.48 -3.28
N ALA A 410 -9.15 -3.46 -3.28
CA ALA A 410 -8.33 -4.46 -2.61
C ALA A 410 -8.70 -4.62 -1.13
N GLU A 411 -9.01 -3.52 -0.44
CA GLU A 411 -9.35 -3.54 0.98
C GLU A 411 -10.70 -4.22 1.25
N VAL A 412 -11.63 -4.16 0.30
CA VAL A 412 -12.88 -4.94 0.39
C VAL A 412 -12.56 -6.44 0.28
N TYR A 413 -11.76 -6.83 -0.71
CA TYR A 413 -11.49 -8.25 -0.98
C TYR A 413 -10.63 -8.93 0.09
N ARG A 414 -9.68 -8.21 0.70
CA ARG A 414 -8.94 -8.72 1.88
C ARG A 414 -9.85 -9.06 3.04
N ASN A 415 -10.97 -8.37 3.18
CA ASN A 415 -11.94 -8.59 4.26
C ASN A 415 -13.03 -9.61 3.86
N ILE A 416 -13.34 -9.75 2.57
CA ILE A 416 -14.08 -10.92 2.07
C ILE A 416 -13.31 -12.21 2.36
N ALA A 417 -11.97 -12.19 2.28
CA ALA A 417 -11.15 -13.32 2.69
C ALA A 417 -11.29 -13.72 4.18
N LEU A 418 -11.85 -12.85 5.03
CA LEU A 418 -12.21 -13.14 6.42
C LEU A 418 -13.63 -13.72 6.56
N GLY A 419 -14.32 -13.98 5.45
CA GLY A 419 -15.67 -14.52 5.40
C GLY A 419 -16.76 -13.47 5.55
N LEU A 420 -16.43 -12.20 5.32
CA LEU A 420 -17.41 -11.12 5.24
C LEU A 420 -18.00 -11.04 3.83
N THR A 421 -19.24 -10.61 3.72
CA THR A 421 -19.77 -10.15 2.42
C THR A 421 -19.22 -8.75 2.10
N ARG A 422 -19.34 -8.31 0.84
CA ARG A 422 -18.99 -6.94 0.43
C ARG A 422 -19.67 -5.91 1.34
N ASP A 423 -20.98 -6.03 1.55
CA ASP A 423 -21.75 -5.07 2.35
C ASP A 423 -21.35 -5.07 3.82
N GLN A 424 -21.04 -6.25 4.39
CA GLN A 424 -20.53 -6.37 5.76
C GLN A 424 -19.17 -5.70 5.92
N ALA A 425 -18.25 -5.89 4.96
CA ALA A 425 -16.96 -5.23 4.97
C ALA A 425 -17.12 -3.70 4.87
N LEU A 426 -17.97 -3.21 3.96
CA LEU A 426 -18.23 -1.78 3.82
C LEU A 426 -18.87 -1.16 5.06
N GLU A 427 -19.78 -1.88 5.73
CA GLU A 427 -20.38 -1.43 6.98
C GLU A 427 -19.36 -1.34 8.12
N LEU A 428 -18.47 -2.32 8.25
CA LEU A 428 -17.38 -2.27 9.22
C LEU A 428 -16.43 -1.09 8.92
N PHE A 429 -16.02 -0.90 7.67
CA PHE A 429 -15.23 0.27 7.28
C PHE A 429 -15.96 1.58 7.60
N ARG A 430 -17.26 1.66 7.32
CA ARG A 430 -18.07 2.84 7.61
C ARG A 430 -18.03 3.18 9.11
N VAL A 431 -18.20 2.17 9.97
CA VAL A 431 -18.21 2.35 11.43
C VAL A 431 -16.81 2.65 11.98
N GLU A 432 -15.79 1.89 11.58
CA GLU A 432 -14.40 2.04 12.06
C GLU A 432 -13.82 3.42 11.75
N PHE A 433 -14.17 3.99 10.60
CA PHE A 433 -13.69 5.29 10.14
C PHE A 433 -14.73 6.41 10.32
N ALA A 434 -15.79 6.13 11.07
CA ALA A 434 -16.87 7.07 11.36
C ALA A 434 -17.36 7.84 10.11
N ALA A 435 -17.46 7.14 8.98
CA ALA A 435 -17.93 7.67 7.71
C ALA A 435 -19.45 7.54 7.60
N GLN A 436 -20.07 8.40 6.81
CA GLN A 436 -21.48 8.27 6.42
C GLN A 436 -21.61 7.41 5.16
N ARG A 437 -20.61 7.46 4.28
CA ARG A 437 -20.60 6.76 3.00
C ARG A 437 -19.23 6.17 2.69
N CYS A 438 -19.22 4.92 2.24
CA CYS A 438 -18.05 4.27 1.67
C CYS A 438 -18.19 4.20 0.16
N VAL A 439 -17.15 4.58 -0.58
CA VAL A 439 -17.11 4.49 -2.04
C VAL A 439 -15.90 3.67 -2.45
N VAL A 440 -16.17 2.56 -3.11
CA VAL A 440 -15.12 1.66 -3.60
C VAL A 440 -14.67 2.14 -4.96
N VAL A 441 -13.37 2.36 -5.12
CA VAL A 441 -12.75 2.70 -6.39
C VAL A 441 -11.86 1.57 -6.88
N PRO A 442 -11.69 1.43 -8.20
CA PRO A 442 -10.87 0.37 -8.74
C PRO A 442 -9.37 0.55 -8.41
N ALA A 443 -8.65 -0.56 -8.20
CA ALA A 443 -7.21 -0.53 -7.88
C ALA A 443 -6.38 -0.34 -9.16
N ALA A 444 -6.37 0.88 -9.69
CA ALA A 444 -5.63 1.24 -10.91
C ALA A 444 -4.10 1.20 -10.70
N SER A 445 -3.62 1.56 -9.51
CA SER A 445 -2.23 1.36 -9.07
C SER A 445 -2.18 0.38 -7.89
N TYR A 446 -1.05 0.37 -7.19
CA TYR A 446 -0.88 -0.31 -5.91
C TYR A 446 -1.75 0.31 -4.81
N HIS A 447 -1.69 1.64 -4.66
CA HIS A 447 -2.43 2.38 -3.63
C HIS A 447 -3.22 3.56 -4.17
N LEU A 448 -4.42 3.76 -3.62
CA LEU A 448 -5.30 4.88 -3.97
C LEU A 448 -4.61 6.25 -3.86
N ASP A 449 -3.75 6.42 -2.85
CA ASP A 449 -3.00 7.66 -2.63
C ASP A 449 -1.87 7.94 -3.65
N TYR A 450 -1.68 7.07 -4.65
CA TYR A 450 -0.89 7.37 -5.85
C TYR A 450 -1.73 8.01 -6.96
N GLU A 451 -3.03 7.72 -6.95
CA GLU A 451 -3.96 8.11 -8.01
C GLU A 451 -4.76 9.34 -7.62
N VAL A 452 -4.98 9.58 -6.31
CA VAL A 452 -5.89 10.62 -5.83
C VAL A 452 -5.30 11.39 -4.64
N PHE A 453 -5.31 12.72 -4.77
CA PHE A 453 -5.12 13.67 -3.68
C PHE A 453 -6.38 14.53 -3.55
N VAL A 454 -6.82 14.82 -2.33
CA VAL A 454 -8.04 15.61 -2.11
C VAL A 454 -7.71 16.86 -1.30
N ARG A 455 -8.37 17.97 -1.63
CA ARG A 455 -8.30 19.22 -0.88
C ARG A 455 -9.68 19.83 -0.77
N THR A 456 -10.02 20.40 0.38
CA THR A 456 -11.22 21.23 0.52
C THR A 456 -10.97 22.62 -0.06
N ASP A 457 -11.88 23.13 -0.90
CA ASP A 457 -11.86 24.52 -1.36
C ASP A 457 -12.38 25.51 -0.30
N ALA A 458 -12.42 26.80 -0.67
CA ALA A 458 -12.89 27.86 0.22
C ALA A 458 -14.38 27.72 0.62
N ASP A 459 -15.19 27.05 -0.20
CA ASP A 459 -16.62 26.83 0.05
C ASP A 459 -16.88 25.55 0.86
N GLY A 460 -15.83 24.85 1.29
CA GLY A 460 -15.96 23.61 2.02
C GLY A 460 -16.24 22.39 1.14
N ARG A 461 -16.07 22.49 -0.19
CA ARG A 461 -16.32 21.40 -1.14
C ARG A 461 -15.02 20.64 -1.43
N PRO A 462 -15.06 19.31 -1.55
CA PRO A 462 -13.90 18.55 -1.96
C PRO A 462 -13.53 18.78 -3.42
N VAL A 463 -12.23 18.96 -3.66
CA VAL A 463 -11.58 18.94 -4.96
C VAL A 463 -10.63 17.75 -5.00
N ALA A 464 -10.91 16.80 -5.88
CA ALA A 464 -10.06 15.64 -6.11
C ALA A 464 -9.12 15.89 -7.28
N PHE A 465 -7.83 15.89 -6.99
CA PHE A 465 -6.76 15.82 -7.97
C PHE A 465 -6.53 14.36 -8.31
N VAL A 466 -6.76 13.99 -9.57
CA VAL A 466 -6.68 12.61 -10.04
C VAL A 466 -5.57 12.49 -11.06
N ALA A 467 -4.77 11.43 -10.97
CA ALA A 467 -3.60 11.22 -11.83
C ALA A 467 -4.01 11.10 -13.30
N SER A 468 -3.36 11.88 -14.15
CA SER A 468 -3.36 11.71 -15.60
C SER A 468 -2.02 11.16 -16.04
N ALA A 469 -1.95 9.83 -16.15
CA ALA A 469 -0.76 9.10 -16.58
C ALA A 469 -0.25 9.53 -17.96
N LEU A 470 -1.14 9.92 -18.87
CA LEU A 470 -0.77 10.39 -20.20
C LEU A 470 -0.10 11.76 -20.17
N GLU A 471 -0.68 12.71 -19.42
CA GLU A 471 -0.07 14.03 -19.25
C GLU A 471 1.26 13.94 -18.50
N GLY A 472 1.35 13.07 -17.49
CA GLY A 472 2.60 12.74 -16.81
C GLY A 472 3.64 12.17 -17.77
N ALA A 473 3.28 11.18 -18.57
CA ALA A 473 4.16 10.55 -19.53
C ALA A 473 4.64 11.52 -20.62
N ARG A 474 3.77 12.39 -21.15
CA ARG A 474 4.16 13.44 -22.13
C ARG A 474 5.17 14.40 -21.54
N ALA A 475 4.92 14.88 -20.32
CA ALA A 475 5.80 15.83 -19.64
C ALA A 475 7.19 15.24 -19.37
N VAL A 476 7.26 13.98 -18.93
CA VAL A 476 8.51 13.24 -18.73
C VAL A 476 9.21 12.99 -20.05
N ALA A 477 8.48 12.48 -21.07
CA ALA A 477 9.04 12.18 -22.38
C ALA A 477 9.64 13.42 -23.04
N GLY A 478 8.95 14.57 -22.98
CA GLY A 478 9.49 15.83 -23.48
C GLY A 478 10.78 16.25 -22.79
N SER A 479 10.87 16.08 -21.47
CA SER A 479 12.09 16.38 -20.71
C SER A 479 13.24 15.41 -21.04
N GLY A 480 12.91 14.13 -21.26
CA GLY A 480 13.87 13.11 -21.66
C GLY A 480 14.40 13.31 -23.08
N ILE A 481 13.54 13.65 -24.04
CA ILE A 481 13.93 14.03 -25.41
C ILE A 481 14.91 15.21 -25.36
N ALA A 482 14.56 16.28 -24.64
CA ALA A 482 15.44 17.43 -24.51
C ALA A 482 16.79 17.07 -23.85
N ALA A 483 16.81 16.10 -22.94
CA ALA A 483 18.05 15.61 -22.33
C ALA A 483 18.93 14.85 -23.33
N MET A 484 18.33 13.97 -24.15
CA MET A 484 19.03 13.25 -25.22
C MET A 484 19.56 14.19 -26.30
N GLU A 485 18.80 15.24 -26.67
CA GLU A 485 19.23 16.26 -27.62
C GLU A 485 20.45 17.04 -27.12
N ARG A 486 20.43 17.48 -25.85
CA ARG A 486 21.58 18.16 -25.23
C ARG A 486 22.83 17.29 -25.17
N ALA A 487 22.66 15.97 -25.00
CA ALA A 487 23.74 15.02 -24.98
C ALA A 487 24.22 14.58 -26.38
N GLY A 488 23.56 15.03 -27.45
CA GLY A 488 23.88 14.64 -28.83
C GLY A 488 23.50 13.21 -29.20
N VAL A 489 22.70 12.53 -28.35
CA VAL A 489 22.17 11.18 -28.65
C VAL A 489 21.03 11.25 -29.67
N LEU A 490 20.28 12.36 -29.68
CA LEU A 490 19.23 12.65 -30.64
C LEU A 490 19.51 14.00 -31.33
N PRO A 491 19.27 14.14 -32.65
CA PRO A 491 19.32 15.46 -33.28
C PRO A 491 18.23 16.38 -32.73
N ALA A 492 18.53 17.67 -32.59
CA ALA A 492 17.58 18.66 -32.07
C ALA A 492 16.31 18.74 -32.94
N GLY A 493 15.14 18.66 -32.31
CA GLY A 493 13.83 18.68 -32.96
C GLY A 493 13.45 17.39 -33.68
N ALA A 494 14.24 16.32 -33.57
CA ALA A 494 13.99 15.07 -34.29
C ALA A 494 12.85 14.23 -33.71
N ALA A 495 12.40 14.52 -32.50
CA ALA A 495 11.31 13.80 -31.85
C ALA A 495 10.36 14.73 -31.10
N ALA A 496 9.14 14.25 -30.90
CA ALA A 496 8.14 14.85 -30.02
C ALA A 496 7.60 13.76 -29.09
N PRO A 497 7.02 14.11 -27.92
CA PRO A 497 6.47 13.13 -26.98
C PRO A 497 5.48 12.15 -27.62
N ASP A 498 4.63 12.60 -28.55
CA ASP A 498 3.65 11.75 -29.22
C ASP A 498 4.21 10.99 -30.45
N SER A 499 5.50 11.14 -30.77
CA SER A 499 6.17 10.51 -31.91
C SER A 499 7.51 9.89 -31.49
N LEU A 500 7.44 8.68 -30.92
CA LEU A 500 8.55 8.03 -30.22
C LEU A 500 9.51 7.22 -31.11
N ASP A 501 9.24 7.05 -32.41
CA ASP A 501 10.04 6.19 -33.29
C ASP A 501 11.52 6.57 -33.33
N ALA A 502 11.82 7.87 -33.47
CA ALA A 502 13.18 8.39 -33.45
C ALA A 502 13.87 8.18 -32.09
N VAL A 503 13.11 8.28 -30.99
CA VAL A 503 13.62 8.06 -29.63
C VAL A 503 13.94 6.59 -29.41
N TRP A 504 13.05 5.68 -29.81
CA TRP A 504 13.29 4.24 -29.73
C TRP A 504 14.46 3.80 -30.59
N ALA A 505 14.59 4.33 -31.80
CA ALA A 505 15.72 4.07 -32.68
C ALA A 505 17.05 4.51 -32.03
N ALA A 506 17.09 5.72 -31.47
CA ALA A 506 18.27 6.23 -30.78
C ALA A 506 18.64 5.37 -29.56
N LEU A 507 17.69 5.11 -28.66
CA LEU A 507 17.90 4.27 -27.47
C LEU A 507 18.31 2.83 -27.83
N GLY A 508 17.78 2.29 -28.92
CA GLY A 508 18.12 0.95 -29.41
C GLY A 508 19.61 0.76 -29.73
N THR A 509 20.31 1.83 -30.15
CA THR A 509 21.76 1.77 -30.40
C THR A 509 22.59 1.60 -29.11
N HIS A 510 22.00 1.87 -27.95
CA HIS A 510 22.61 1.76 -26.63
C HIS A 510 22.09 0.56 -25.82
N PHE A 511 21.22 -0.27 -26.41
CA PHE A 511 20.69 -1.46 -25.76
C PHE A 511 21.53 -2.69 -26.12
N ASP A 512 21.96 -3.42 -25.10
CA ASP A 512 22.60 -4.72 -25.23
C ASP A 512 21.64 -5.82 -24.73
N PRO A 513 21.31 -6.85 -25.52
CA PRO A 513 20.41 -7.92 -25.08
C PRO A 513 20.89 -8.69 -23.84
N ALA A 514 22.20 -8.71 -23.56
CA ALA A 514 22.77 -9.39 -22.39
C ALA A 514 22.81 -8.50 -21.14
N PHE A 515 22.98 -7.19 -21.29
CA PHE A 515 23.25 -6.27 -20.18
C PHE A 515 22.19 -5.17 -19.97
N GLY A 516 21.32 -4.93 -20.95
CA GLY A 516 20.32 -3.87 -20.94
C GLY A 516 20.84 -2.55 -21.51
N PHE A 517 20.30 -1.43 -21.04
CA PHE A 517 20.74 -0.09 -21.45
C PHE A 517 22.03 0.30 -20.75
N ARG A 518 23.00 0.77 -21.55
CA ARG A 518 24.33 1.17 -21.08
C ARG A 518 24.31 2.38 -20.16
N ALA A 519 25.24 2.43 -19.21
CA ALA A 519 25.46 3.58 -18.33
C ALA A 519 25.68 4.91 -19.13
N THR A 520 26.30 4.83 -20.31
CA THR A 520 26.58 6.03 -21.14
C THR A 520 25.32 6.76 -21.61
N VAL A 521 24.25 6.04 -21.96
CA VAL A 521 22.97 6.68 -22.32
C VAL A 521 22.22 7.12 -21.07
N ALA A 522 22.31 6.36 -19.97
CA ALA A 522 21.72 6.73 -18.70
C ALA A 522 22.25 8.08 -18.18
N ALA A 523 23.56 8.34 -18.35
CA ALA A 523 24.20 9.60 -17.97
C ALA A 523 23.54 10.85 -18.58
N CYS A 524 22.87 10.74 -19.74
CA CYS A 524 22.13 11.84 -20.37
C CYS A 524 20.99 12.37 -19.49
N PHE A 525 20.46 11.52 -18.60
CA PHE A 525 19.32 11.82 -17.75
C PHE A 525 19.71 12.26 -16.33
N SER A 526 21.02 12.31 -16.03
CA SER A 526 21.53 12.77 -14.73
C SER A 526 21.45 14.29 -14.61
N SER A 527 21.15 14.80 -13.42
CA SER A 527 21.36 16.23 -13.11
C SER A 527 22.79 16.55 -12.63
N GLY A 528 23.69 15.56 -12.63
CA GLY A 528 25.06 15.70 -12.13
C GLY A 528 25.17 15.63 -10.60
N THR A 529 24.08 15.28 -9.91
CA THR A 529 24.05 15.12 -8.45
C THR A 529 23.98 13.65 -8.07
N VAL A 530 24.59 13.28 -6.94
CA VAL A 530 24.58 11.89 -6.41
C VAL A 530 23.16 11.41 -6.08
N VAL A 531 22.23 12.35 -5.88
CA VAL A 531 20.83 12.09 -5.49
C VAL A 531 19.89 11.85 -6.66
N ASP A 532 20.34 12.10 -7.90
CA ASP A 532 19.56 11.98 -9.13
C ASP A 532 20.34 11.23 -10.21
N PRO A 533 20.55 9.92 -10.02
CA PRO A 533 21.37 9.13 -10.92
C PRO A 533 20.68 8.97 -12.27
N GLY A 534 21.47 9.05 -13.35
CA GLY A 534 20.98 8.95 -14.72
C GLY A 534 20.19 7.66 -15.00
N ALA A 535 20.57 6.55 -14.36
CA ALA A 535 19.85 5.28 -14.46
C ALA A 535 18.40 5.37 -13.97
N ALA A 536 18.12 6.13 -12.90
CA ALA A 536 16.76 6.35 -12.42
C ALA A 536 15.96 7.19 -13.43
N GLY A 537 16.54 8.29 -13.93
CA GLY A 537 15.93 9.13 -14.96
C GLY A 537 15.59 8.33 -16.22
N LEU A 538 16.52 7.50 -16.73
CA LEU A 538 16.26 6.66 -17.89
C LEU A 538 15.15 5.63 -17.63
N ARG A 539 15.07 5.01 -16.45
CA ARG A 539 13.98 4.08 -16.10
C ARG A 539 12.62 4.77 -16.12
N VAL A 540 12.53 6.02 -15.65
CA VAL A 540 11.31 6.85 -15.70
C VAL A 540 10.98 7.27 -17.14
N MET A 541 11.97 7.60 -17.95
CA MET A 541 11.79 7.88 -19.38
C MET A 541 11.18 6.67 -20.12
N LEU A 542 11.77 5.48 -19.92
CA LEU A 542 11.28 4.24 -20.53
C LEU A 542 9.83 3.93 -20.13
N GLU A 543 9.48 4.17 -18.86
CA GLU A 543 8.12 4.03 -18.34
C GLU A 543 7.11 4.97 -19.02
N ALA A 544 7.51 6.23 -19.25
CA ALA A 544 6.71 7.20 -19.99
C ALA A 544 6.50 6.77 -21.44
N MET A 545 7.55 6.31 -22.11
CA MET A 545 7.47 5.82 -23.48
C MET A 545 6.55 4.61 -23.63
N ASP A 546 6.65 3.64 -22.71
CA ASP A 546 5.79 2.45 -22.71
C ASP A 546 4.31 2.83 -22.48
N THR A 547 4.05 3.84 -21.64
CA THR A 547 2.71 4.38 -21.39
C THR A 547 2.12 5.05 -22.63
N LEU A 548 2.91 5.88 -23.33
CA LEU A 548 2.48 6.55 -24.57
C LEU A 548 2.28 5.54 -25.71
N ALA A 549 3.15 4.53 -25.82
CA ALA A 549 3.00 3.45 -26.78
C ALA A 549 1.68 2.68 -26.57
N ALA A 550 1.35 2.31 -25.32
CA ALA A 550 0.11 1.64 -24.98
C ALA A 550 -1.13 2.50 -25.31
N ALA A 551 -1.06 3.81 -25.03
CA ALA A 551 -2.13 4.76 -25.33
C ALA A 551 -2.36 4.95 -26.83
N SER A 552 -1.30 4.84 -27.64
CA SER A 552 -1.39 4.93 -29.11
C SER A 552 -2.00 3.69 -29.78
N GLY A 553 -2.34 2.65 -29.00
CA GLY A 553 -2.84 1.38 -29.50
C GLY A 553 -1.80 0.57 -30.27
N LEU A 554 -0.51 0.69 -29.92
CA LEU A 554 0.58 0.08 -30.68
C LEU A 554 0.46 -1.45 -30.77
N ASP A 555 -0.04 -2.10 -29.72
CA ASP A 555 -0.30 -3.54 -29.66
C ASP A 555 -1.53 -3.99 -30.47
N GLU A 556 -2.40 -3.06 -30.88
CA GLU A 556 -3.59 -3.35 -31.70
C GLU A 556 -3.31 -3.24 -33.20
N ARG A 557 -2.19 -2.62 -33.59
CA ARG A 557 -1.75 -2.46 -34.99
C ARG A 557 -1.17 -3.77 -35.53
N PRO A 558 -1.87 -4.50 -36.42
CA PRO A 558 -1.46 -5.86 -36.80
C PRO A 558 -0.06 -5.92 -37.44
N GLU A 559 0.33 -4.90 -38.19
CA GLU A 559 1.64 -4.77 -38.84
C GLU A 559 2.78 -4.61 -37.84
N VAL A 560 2.56 -3.86 -36.75
CA VAL A 560 3.55 -3.68 -35.68
C VAL A 560 3.57 -4.87 -34.75
N ALA A 561 2.39 -5.34 -34.33
CA ALA A 561 2.26 -6.44 -33.37
C ALA A 561 2.91 -7.74 -33.85
N ARG A 562 2.94 -8.00 -35.18
CA ARG A 562 3.65 -9.14 -35.76
C ARG A 562 5.17 -9.10 -35.59
N GLY A 563 5.75 -7.94 -35.30
CA GLY A 563 7.19 -7.79 -35.04
C GLY A 563 7.55 -7.78 -33.55
N LEU A 564 6.57 -7.67 -32.65
CA LEU A 564 6.79 -7.55 -31.21
C LEU A 564 6.70 -8.91 -30.51
N ASN A 565 7.62 -9.16 -29.58
CA ASN A 565 7.55 -10.36 -28.74
C ASN A 565 6.29 -10.34 -27.85
N GLY A 566 5.82 -11.54 -27.46
CA GLY A 566 4.59 -11.68 -26.66
C GLY A 566 4.61 -10.92 -25.32
N HIS A 567 5.76 -10.78 -24.67
CA HIS A 567 5.87 -10.05 -23.40
C HIS A 567 5.67 -8.54 -23.59
N THR A 568 6.22 -7.94 -24.65
CA THR A 568 6.00 -6.52 -24.97
C THR A 568 4.52 -6.26 -25.24
N LEU A 569 3.88 -7.10 -26.06
CA LEU A 569 2.45 -6.97 -26.34
C LEU A 569 1.58 -7.12 -25.10
N ALA A 570 1.87 -8.12 -24.26
CA ALA A 570 1.15 -8.31 -22.99
C ALA A 570 1.30 -7.11 -22.05
N MET A 571 2.50 -6.55 -21.96
CA MET A 571 2.78 -5.35 -21.17
C MET A 571 2.01 -4.12 -21.70
N LEU A 572 2.00 -3.87 -23.01
CA LEU A 572 1.26 -2.75 -23.60
C LEU A 572 -0.25 -2.89 -23.39
N ALA A 573 -0.79 -4.10 -23.56
CA ALA A 573 -2.20 -4.37 -23.29
C ALA A 573 -2.55 -4.16 -21.80
N ALA A 574 -1.71 -4.67 -20.87
CA ALA A 574 -1.87 -4.45 -19.45
C ALA A 574 -1.87 -2.94 -19.09
N ARG A 575 -0.95 -2.16 -19.67
CA ARG A 575 -0.90 -0.70 -19.48
C ARG A 575 -2.14 0.01 -19.99
N ARG A 576 -2.64 -0.34 -21.18
CA ARG A 576 -3.89 0.26 -21.71
C ARG A 576 -5.04 0.02 -20.75
N ARG A 577 -5.21 -1.21 -20.27
CA ARG A 577 -6.26 -1.52 -19.30
C ARG A 577 -6.10 -0.74 -17.99
N THR A 578 -4.87 -0.54 -17.53
CA THR A 578 -4.61 0.33 -16.37
C THR A 578 -5.01 1.80 -16.63
N LEU A 579 -4.84 2.30 -17.86
CA LEU A 579 -5.35 3.64 -18.22
C LEU A 579 -6.88 3.69 -18.18
N ASP A 580 -7.56 2.67 -18.70
CA ASP A 580 -9.03 2.57 -18.64
C ASP A 580 -9.53 2.51 -17.18
N ASP A 581 -8.79 1.79 -16.33
CA ASP A 581 -9.05 1.68 -14.91
C ASP A 581 -8.96 3.04 -14.18
N ARG A 582 -8.07 3.94 -14.62
CA ARG A 582 -7.99 5.32 -14.11
C ARG A 582 -9.17 6.17 -14.56
N ILE A 583 -9.66 5.98 -15.78
CA ILE A 583 -10.88 6.65 -16.28
C ILE A 583 -12.09 6.25 -15.42
N ALA A 584 -12.21 4.96 -15.10
CA ALA A 584 -13.28 4.45 -14.23
C ALA A 584 -13.18 5.02 -12.80
N LEU A 585 -11.97 5.06 -12.23
CA LEU A 585 -11.71 5.69 -10.93
C LEU A 585 -12.14 7.17 -10.94
N ARG A 586 -11.71 7.94 -11.95
CA ARG A 586 -12.05 9.36 -12.08
C ARG A 586 -13.56 9.59 -12.17
N SER A 587 -14.24 8.75 -12.95
CA SER A 587 -15.70 8.81 -13.11
C SER A 587 -16.43 8.53 -11.79
N THR A 588 -15.97 7.51 -11.05
CA THR A 588 -16.52 7.17 -9.73
C THR A 588 -16.40 8.33 -8.73
N ILE A 589 -15.29 9.08 -8.77
CA ILE A 589 -15.10 10.26 -7.91
C ILE A 589 -15.99 11.42 -8.36
N ALA A 590 -16.12 11.64 -9.68
CA ALA A 590 -16.98 12.70 -10.22
C ALA A 590 -18.46 12.49 -9.84
N GLU A 591 -18.93 11.24 -9.75
CA GLU A 591 -20.28 10.87 -9.31
C GLU A 591 -20.60 11.26 -7.85
N LEU A 592 -19.58 11.57 -7.04
CA LEU A 592 -19.77 12.16 -5.70
C LEU A 592 -20.19 13.63 -5.77
N GLY A 593 -20.20 14.23 -6.97
CA GLY A 593 -20.41 15.66 -7.17
C GLY A 593 -19.25 16.48 -6.61
N TRP A 594 -18.05 15.92 -6.61
CA TRP A 594 -16.80 16.61 -6.30
C TRP A 594 -16.22 17.24 -7.56
N ARG A 595 -15.47 18.33 -7.40
CA ARG A 595 -14.69 18.87 -8.52
C ARG A 595 -13.50 17.95 -8.76
N VAL A 596 -13.32 17.50 -10.00
CA VAL A 596 -12.21 16.63 -10.38
C VAL A 596 -11.24 17.42 -11.25
N VAL A 597 -9.95 17.39 -10.89
CA VAL A 597 -8.85 18.03 -11.63
C VAL A 597 -7.86 16.96 -12.03
N GLU A 598 -7.72 16.74 -13.33
CA GLU A 598 -6.67 15.86 -13.84
C GLU A 598 -5.30 16.49 -13.65
N THR A 599 -4.36 15.71 -13.13
CA THR A 599 -3.04 16.22 -12.71
C THR A 599 -1.94 15.41 -13.36
N SER A 600 -0.92 16.09 -13.92
CA SER A 600 0.23 15.44 -14.55
C SER A 600 1.00 14.57 -13.55
N ALA A 601 0.75 13.26 -13.57
CA ALA A 601 1.29 12.29 -12.63
C ALA A 601 1.41 10.94 -13.31
N MET A 602 2.44 10.15 -13.00
CA MET A 602 2.66 8.84 -13.63
C MET A 602 2.83 7.76 -12.56
N PRO A 603 1.74 7.30 -11.91
CA PRO A 603 1.83 6.29 -10.86
C PRO A 603 2.17 4.91 -11.44
N ALA A 604 3.45 4.55 -11.33
CA ALA A 604 4.05 3.38 -11.98
C ALA A 604 5.09 2.66 -11.09
N GLY A 605 4.79 2.50 -9.80
CA GLY A 605 5.67 1.81 -8.86
C GLY A 605 7.06 2.46 -8.76
N ARG A 606 8.14 1.66 -8.87
CA ARG A 606 9.54 2.14 -8.72
C ARG A 606 9.99 3.14 -9.79
N ARG A 607 9.22 3.27 -10.86
CA ARG A 607 9.53 4.11 -12.03
C ARG A 607 8.53 5.26 -12.19
N GLY A 608 7.64 5.42 -11.21
CA GLY A 608 6.59 6.42 -11.26
C GLY A 608 7.03 7.81 -10.85
N VAL A 609 6.17 8.77 -11.19
CA VAL A 609 6.18 10.14 -10.68
C VAL A 609 4.90 10.31 -9.85
N SER A 610 5.00 9.98 -8.56
CA SER A 610 3.85 9.87 -7.64
C SER A 610 3.54 11.18 -6.91
N VAL A 611 3.42 12.30 -7.65
CA VAL A 611 3.19 13.66 -7.11
C VAL A 611 1.92 13.78 -6.27
N LEU A 612 0.91 12.94 -6.50
CA LEU A 612 -0.33 12.92 -5.73
C LEU A 612 -0.22 12.18 -4.39
N ASN A 613 0.90 11.51 -4.12
CA ASN A 613 1.22 10.94 -2.80
C ASN A 613 1.65 12.05 -1.81
N ALA A 614 0.92 13.16 -1.84
CA ALA A 614 1.09 14.38 -1.07
C ALA A 614 0.28 14.33 0.22
N VAL A 615 0.62 15.20 1.18
CA VAL A 615 -0.11 15.34 2.43
C VAL A 615 -0.54 16.78 2.68
N ASN A 616 -1.72 16.95 3.27
CA ASN A 616 -2.19 18.24 3.73
C ASN A 616 -1.64 18.56 5.12
N CYS A 617 -1.00 19.72 5.27
CA CYS A 617 -0.46 20.24 6.53
C CYS A 617 -1.09 21.62 6.82
N GLY A 618 -2.39 21.62 7.13
CA GLY A 618 -3.16 22.85 7.32
C GLY A 618 -3.36 23.62 6.00
N PRO A 619 -2.93 24.89 5.88
CA PRO A 619 -3.03 25.66 4.64
C PRO A 619 -1.97 25.27 3.58
N MET A 620 -0.96 24.50 3.98
CA MET A 620 0.14 24.06 3.13
C MET A 620 -0.08 22.61 2.67
N VAL A 621 0.33 22.32 1.43
CA VAL A 621 0.44 20.97 0.88
C VAL A 621 1.92 20.62 0.75
N LEU A 622 2.31 19.50 1.34
CA LEU A 622 3.63 18.93 1.13
C LEU A 622 3.52 17.92 -0.02
N MET A 623 4.20 18.18 -1.13
CA MET A 623 4.09 17.40 -2.35
C MET A 623 5.40 16.66 -2.63
N PRO A 624 5.40 15.34 -2.91
CA PRO A 624 6.61 14.60 -3.24
C PRO A 624 7.16 15.04 -4.59
N PHE A 625 8.40 15.52 -4.60
CA PHE A 625 9.17 15.88 -5.77
C PHE A 625 10.32 14.89 -5.94
N GLY A 626 10.52 14.41 -7.15
CA GLY A 626 11.72 13.75 -7.59
C GLY A 626 12.80 14.76 -7.98
N ALA A 627 13.52 14.45 -9.06
CA ALA A 627 14.57 15.28 -9.64
C ALA A 627 14.62 15.08 -11.16
N GLY A 628 15.63 15.67 -11.81
CA GLY A 628 15.91 15.44 -13.22
C GLY A 628 14.75 15.74 -14.16
N ILE A 629 14.37 14.72 -14.93
CA ILE A 629 13.36 14.79 -15.99
C ILE A 629 11.91 14.80 -15.48
N CYS A 630 11.68 14.58 -14.18
CA CYS A 630 10.34 14.57 -13.59
C CYS A 630 9.80 15.98 -13.30
N ARG A 631 10.68 17.00 -13.29
CA ARG A 631 10.36 18.37 -12.86
C ARG A 631 9.21 19.02 -13.62
N SER A 632 9.04 18.71 -14.91
CA SER A 632 7.96 19.26 -15.73
C SER A 632 6.59 18.79 -15.23
N ALA A 633 6.44 17.48 -14.98
CA ALA A 633 5.22 16.89 -14.44
C ALA A 633 4.95 17.40 -13.01
N GLU A 634 5.99 17.45 -12.17
CA GLU A 634 5.93 17.97 -10.80
C GLU A 634 5.48 19.44 -10.74
N GLY A 635 6.05 20.29 -11.59
CA GLY A 635 5.68 21.70 -11.66
C GLY A 635 4.22 21.90 -12.08
N ALA A 636 3.78 21.20 -13.13
CA ALA A 636 2.40 21.25 -13.57
C ALA A 636 1.42 20.74 -12.50
N ALA A 637 1.78 19.68 -11.77
CA ALA A 637 0.98 19.16 -10.67
C ALA A 637 0.89 20.13 -9.49
N ALA A 638 2.02 20.72 -9.11
CA ALA A 638 2.08 21.70 -8.03
C ALA A 638 1.25 22.96 -8.37
N GLU A 639 1.32 23.44 -9.61
CA GLU A 639 0.50 24.58 -10.08
C GLU A 639 -1.00 24.25 -10.03
N ALA A 640 -1.39 23.07 -10.52
CA ALA A 640 -2.78 22.61 -10.47
C ALA A 640 -3.31 22.58 -9.03
N VAL A 641 -2.53 22.05 -8.08
CA VAL A 641 -2.92 22.02 -6.66
C VAL A 641 -2.93 23.42 -6.02
N ALA A 642 -1.92 24.24 -6.30
CA ALA A 642 -1.83 25.62 -5.80
C ALA A 642 -3.00 26.50 -6.26
N SER A 643 -3.55 26.23 -7.46
CA SER A 643 -4.74 26.92 -7.99
C SER A 643 -5.97 26.81 -7.08
N ASN A 644 -5.98 25.86 -6.13
CA ASN A 644 -7.01 25.71 -5.11
C ASN A 644 -6.76 26.55 -3.85
N GLY A 645 -5.96 27.62 -3.94
CA GLY A 645 -5.75 28.59 -2.86
C GLY A 645 -4.90 28.08 -1.70
N CYS A 646 -3.99 27.14 -1.95
CA CYS A 646 -3.06 26.60 -0.94
C CYS A 646 -1.61 26.85 -1.35
N SER A 647 -0.69 26.84 -0.37
CA SER A 647 0.74 26.83 -0.68
C SER A 647 1.20 25.40 -0.93
N VAL A 648 1.90 25.16 -2.04
CA VAL A 648 2.49 23.86 -2.34
C VAL A 648 3.99 23.94 -2.10
N THR A 649 4.53 23.04 -1.29
CA THR A 649 5.96 22.93 -1.04
C THR A 649 6.44 21.53 -1.41
N GLY A 650 7.45 21.47 -2.27
CA GLY A 650 8.07 20.22 -2.68
C GLY A 650 8.91 19.60 -1.57
N VAL A 651 8.73 18.30 -1.34
CA VAL A 651 9.58 17.46 -0.49
C VAL A 651 10.31 16.49 -1.40
N ARG A 652 11.63 16.45 -1.38
CA ARG A 652 12.41 15.48 -2.15
C ARG A 652 12.11 14.08 -1.65
N THR A 653 11.67 13.20 -2.55
CA THR A 653 11.37 11.78 -2.25
C THR A 653 11.90 10.82 -3.31
N ALA A 654 12.94 11.19 -4.07
CA ALA A 654 13.44 10.41 -5.20
C ALA A 654 13.86 8.98 -4.77
N GLU A 655 14.58 8.83 -3.67
CA GLU A 655 14.91 7.51 -3.13
C GLU A 655 13.69 6.71 -2.66
N SER A 656 12.74 7.34 -1.96
CA SER A 656 11.51 6.65 -1.57
C SER A 656 10.71 6.17 -2.78
N GLN A 657 10.60 6.99 -3.84
CA GLN A 657 9.88 6.64 -5.08
C GLN A 657 10.47 5.39 -5.73
N ARG A 658 11.80 5.23 -5.70
CA ARG A 658 12.49 4.00 -6.16
C ARG A 658 12.12 2.74 -5.37
N ARG A 659 11.62 2.88 -4.14
CA ARG A 659 11.23 1.78 -3.24
C ARG A 659 9.71 1.51 -3.26
N HIS A 660 8.98 1.99 -4.26
CA HIS A 660 7.51 1.92 -4.34
C HIS A 660 6.79 2.67 -3.21
N GLY A 661 7.23 3.88 -2.88
CA GLY A 661 6.57 4.74 -1.90
C GLY A 661 6.91 6.21 -2.16
N ALA A 662 6.14 7.16 -1.64
CA ALA A 662 6.55 8.56 -1.67
C ALA A 662 6.25 9.20 -0.31
N LEU A 663 5.92 10.49 -0.29
CA LEU A 663 5.82 11.25 0.95
C LEU A 663 4.72 10.69 1.85
N ARG A 664 3.49 10.54 1.34
CA ARG A 664 2.36 10.09 2.14
C ARG A 664 2.48 8.65 2.62
N CYS A 665 3.10 7.75 1.85
CA CYS A 665 3.40 6.41 2.35
C CYS A 665 4.30 6.48 3.59
N ALA A 666 5.28 7.37 3.59
CA ALA A 666 6.29 7.51 4.63
C ALA A 666 5.84 8.34 5.85
N LEU A 667 4.85 9.22 5.68
CA LEU A 667 4.43 10.23 6.65
C LEU A 667 2.94 10.11 6.97
N ALA A 668 2.63 9.86 8.24
CA ALA A 668 1.28 9.95 8.77
C ALA A 668 1.11 11.26 9.56
N LEU A 669 0.15 12.09 9.16
CA LEU A 669 -0.24 13.31 9.90
C LEU A 669 -1.50 13.04 10.73
N HIS A 670 -1.42 13.29 12.03
CA HIS A 670 -2.53 13.17 12.97
C HIS A 670 -3.24 14.51 13.02
N GLY A 671 -4.33 14.63 12.28
CA GLY A 671 -5.02 15.89 11.98
C GLY A 671 -6.29 16.08 12.76
#